data_AF-A0A971HYF1-F1
#
_entry.id   AF-A0A971HYF1-F1
#
_cell.length_a   1.000
_cell.length_b   1.000
_cell.length_c   1.000
_cell.angle_alpha   90.00
_cell.angle_beta   90.00
_cell.angle_gamma   90.00
#
_symmetry.space_group_name_H-M   'P 1'
#
loop_
_entity.id
_entity.type
_entity.pdbx_description
1 polymer ?
#
loop_
_entity_poly.entity_id
_entity_poly.type
_entity_poly.pdbx_seq_one_letter_code
_entity_poly.pdbx_strand_id
1 'polypeptide(L)'
;MSKKVLIVGGVAGGASSAARLRRLDETAEIIVFERGEYISYANCGLPYYLGGVIKQRSSLLLVTPETMQKRYNVDVRINQEVTAIDRAAKTVLVKDAASGETYVESYDKLILSTGSSPLVPPIPGVDSPRIKTLWTVPDADEISKFISDNDAKSAVIVGGGFIGLELAENLRHAGLEVDLAEALDQVMAPFDFEMAELLHEHLERNAVKLHLSDCVSSFADTGEKVEVSLQSGTKLTADLAILAVGVRPNGQLARSCGLEMNARGGIVVNDMMQTSDPDIYAVGDVIEVEDFVDKSRTMIPLAGPANKQGRIAANNIAGQNDHYQGSQATSIAKIFDLSAASTGQNEKALIKQGLVKGKDYESLIITQNSHAAYYPGALPMNLKLIFSMDGKKIYGAQIVGVEGVDKRIDTLAVAIRLGASVSDLKTLELAYAPPYSSAKDPVNMAGFVAENILNSMVAFAPYDFDPASEKVVVLDVREQAETEVFALDRAIHIPLGELRSRLGELDKESEIVVFCTIGVRSYNAARLLMGHGFKNVKVYPAGTRFYQSMHYRENDLSAPVQNIPQASCGQLAGSEAKLSMRLDCSGMQCPGPIMEVFEAMKKLNDGEIVEVSASDPGFARDIEAWARRTGNTVISNEKHGYDYVALVQKGVKTAKEIEVKSDNDGKTIIVFSGDLDKVLASFIIANGAAAMGRPVTMFFTFWGLNVLRKAEKIKLDKSFVESMFGGMMPRGADKLKLSKMNFMGMGSKMMKSIMKKKNVSSLEELMRKAQENGVKIVACTMSMDVMGIKQEEMIDGIEYAGVGTYLGDAEESNVNLFI
;
A
#
# COMPACT_ATOMS: atom_id res chain seq x y z
N MET A 1 48.82 29.83 11.13
CA MET A 1 49.66 28.90 10.36
C MET A 1 48.73 28.03 9.54
N SER A 2 49.06 27.73 8.29
CA SER A 2 48.25 26.79 7.51
C SER A 2 48.34 25.41 8.15
N LYS A 3 47.22 24.68 8.16
CA LYS A 3 47.15 23.33 8.72
C LYS A 3 47.31 22.31 7.60
N LYS A 4 48.09 21.26 7.86
CA LYS A 4 48.13 20.05 7.02
C LYS A 4 47.11 19.04 7.54
N VAL A 5 46.10 18.75 6.75
CA VAL A 5 45.02 17.82 7.09
C VAL A 5 45.08 16.60 6.19
N LEU A 6 45.27 15.42 6.79
CA LEU A 6 45.18 14.15 6.08
C LEU A 6 43.81 13.51 6.32
N ILE A 7 43.26 12.89 5.29
CA ILE A 7 41.97 12.22 5.33
C ILE A 7 42.15 10.80 4.77
N VAL A 8 41.76 9.79 5.55
CA VAL A 8 41.87 8.38 5.18
C VAL A 8 40.49 7.85 4.78
N GLY A 9 40.31 7.57 3.49
CA GLY A 9 39.05 7.18 2.85
C GLY A 9 38.40 8.33 2.08
N GLY A 10 38.14 8.14 0.79
CA GLY A 10 37.71 9.19 -0.15
C GLY A 10 36.24 9.16 -0.56
N VAL A 11 35.37 8.47 0.19
CA VAL A 11 33.93 8.34 -0.13
C VAL A 11 33.10 9.29 0.74
N ALA A 12 32.00 8.85 1.37
CA ALA A 12 31.00 9.72 1.98
C ALA A 12 31.56 10.70 3.04
N GLY A 13 32.16 10.17 4.12
CA GLY A 13 32.67 11.00 5.21
C GLY A 13 33.89 11.84 4.80
N GLY A 14 34.89 11.20 4.20
CA GLY A 14 36.14 11.85 3.82
C GLY A 14 35.99 12.90 2.72
N ALA A 15 35.27 12.62 1.63
CA ALA A 15 35.07 13.62 0.57
C ALA A 15 34.22 14.81 1.04
N SER A 16 33.19 14.56 1.86
CA SER A 16 32.41 15.62 2.51
C SER A 16 33.29 16.52 3.38
N SER A 17 34.18 15.92 4.17
CA SER A 17 35.15 16.62 5.01
C SER A 17 36.11 17.47 4.18
N ALA A 18 36.73 16.88 3.15
CA ALA A 18 37.71 17.54 2.29
C ALA A 18 37.12 18.77 1.58
N ALA A 19 35.96 18.61 0.95
CA ALA A 19 35.28 19.70 0.25
C ALA A 19 34.84 20.81 1.22
N ARG A 20 34.43 20.45 2.45
CA ARG A 20 34.05 21.45 3.47
C ARG A 20 35.27 22.19 4.00
N LEU A 21 36.36 21.50 4.31
CA LEU A 21 37.59 22.09 4.80
C LEU A 21 38.14 23.15 3.85
N ARG A 22 38.20 22.87 2.54
CA ARG A 22 38.66 23.87 1.57
C ARG A 22 37.83 25.15 1.64
N ARG A 23 36.49 25.03 1.71
CA ARG A 23 35.59 26.19 1.80
C ARG A 23 35.76 27.01 3.09
N LEU A 24 36.39 26.45 4.12
CA LEU A 24 36.64 27.11 5.40
C LEU A 24 38.05 27.70 5.48
N ASP A 25 39.03 27.07 4.83
CA ASP A 25 40.44 27.47 4.86
C ASP A 25 41.11 27.21 3.49
N GLU A 26 41.32 28.29 2.74
CA GLU A 26 42.04 28.26 1.45
C GLU A 26 43.55 28.01 1.61
N THR A 27 44.10 28.19 2.81
CA THR A 27 45.53 27.99 3.05
C THR A 27 45.88 26.57 3.49
N ALA A 28 44.89 25.79 3.95
CA ALA A 28 45.10 24.42 4.41
C ALA A 28 45.64 23.52 3.28
N GLU A 29 46.62 22.68 3.61
CA GLU A 29 47.06 21.57 2.77
C GLU A 29 46.17 20.38 3.08
N ILE A 30 45.41 19.89 2.09
CA ILE A 30 44.42 18.82 2.30
C ILE A 30 44.80 17.67 1.37
N ILE A 31 45.11 16.52 1.97
CA ILE A 31 45.43 15.29 1.25
C ILE A 31 44.42 14.20 1.61
N VAL A 32 43.84 13.56 0.61
CA VAL A 32 42.91 12.44 0.75
C VAL A 32 43.58 11.18 0.22
N PHE A 33 43.71 10.16 1.07
CA PHE A 33 44.16 8.83 0.69
C PHE A 33 42.96 7.92 0.44
N GLU A 34 42.96 7.25 -0.71
CA GLU A 34 41.98 6.22 -1.05
C GLU A 34 42.73 4.97 -1.50
N ARG A 35 42.43 3.83 -0.86
CA ARG A 35 43.09 2.56 -1.18
C ARG A 35 42.62 1.99 -2.52
N GLY A 36 41.38 2.30 -2.90
CA GLY A 36 40.80 1.89 -4.19
C GLY A 36 41.09 2.88 -5.31
N GLU A 37 40.54 2.57 -6.49
CA GLU A 37 40.70 3.37 -7.70
C GLU A 37 39.79 4.62 -7.74
N TYR A 38 38.70 4.62 -6.98
CA TYR A 38 37.63 5.61 -7.10
C TYR A 38 37.33 6.31 -5.78
N ILE A 39 37.15 7.62 -5.85
CA ILE A 39 36.61 8.44 -4.76
C ILE A 39 35.15 8.81 -5.05
N SER A 40 34.40 9.17 -4.00
CA SER A 40 33.04 9.72 -4.14
C SER A 40 32.11 8.94 -5.08
N TYR A 41 32.25 7.62 -5.13
CA TYR A 41 31.36 6.79 -5.93
C TYR A 41 30.04 6.52 -5.18
N ALA A 42 28.97 6.28 -5.94
CA ALA A 42 27.65 6.00 -5.40
C ALA A 42 27.55 4.52 -4.99
N ASN A 43 28.02 4.19 -3.78
CA ASN A 43 27.91 2.85 -3.20
C ASN A 43 26.44 2.35 -3.16
N CYS A 44 25.48 3.22 -2.86
CA CYS A 44 24.05 2.89 -2.88
C CYS A 44 23.52 2.60 -4.30
N GLY A 45 24.27 2.97 -5.35
CA GLY A 45 23.91 2.71 -6.75
C GLY A 45 24.32 1.33 -7.24
N LEU A 46 25.14 0.58 -6.49
CA LEU A 46 25.77 -0.65 -6.98
C LEU A 46 24.74 -1.77 -7.29
N PRO A 47 23.75 -2.08 -6.42
CA PRO A 47 22.74 -3.07 -6.76
C PRO A 47 21.94 -2.69 -8.03
N TYR A 48 21.60 -1.40 -8.17
CA TYR A 48 20.86 -0.90 -9.33
C TYR A 48 21.65 -0.93 -10.64
N TYR A 49 22.98 -0.84 -10.57
CA TYR A 49 23.85 -1.08 -11.72
C TYR A 49 23.86 -2.55 -12.11
N LEU A 50 23.95 -3.47 -11.14
CA LEU A 50 23.87 -4.92 -11.39
C LEU A 50 22.55 -5.33 -12.05
N GLY A 51 21.43 -4.73 -11.63
CA GLY A 51 20.12 -4.99 -12.23
C GLY A 51 19.85 -4.27 -13.56
N GLY A 52 20.82 -3.51 -14.08
CA GLY A 52 20.67 -2.75 -15.32
C GLY A 52 19.73 -1.53 -15.24
N VAL A 53 19.25 -1.18 -14.05
CA VAL A 53 18.45 0.04 -13.80
C VAL A 53 19.31 1.28 -14.02
N ILE A 54 20.52 1.29 -13.44
CA ILE A 54 21.57 2.25 -13.79
C ILE A 54 22.36 1.66 -14.95
N LYS A 55 22.10 2.16 -16.17
CA LYS A 55 22.69 1.61 -17.40
C LYS A 55 24.16 1.96 -17.60
N GLN A 56 24.61 3.09 -17.05
CA GLN A 56 25.96 3.61 -17.29
C GLN A 56 26.79 3.54 -16.02
N ARG A 57 27.85 2.74 -16.05
CA ARG A 57 28.85 2.65 -14.97
C ARG A 57 29.39 4.02 -14.55
N SER A 58 29.61 4.92 -15.50
CA SER A 58 30.09 6.28 -15.25
C SER A 58 29.16 7.11 -14.35
N SER A 59 27.86 6.79 -14.29
CA SER A 59 26.91 7.45 -13.38
C SER A 59 27.17 7.15 -11.90
N LEU A 60 27.89 6.07 -11.61
CA LEU A 60 28.33 5.74 -10.26
C LEU A 60 29.52 6.59 -9.81
N LEU A 61 30.27 7.21 -10.73
CA LEU A 61 31.49 7.96 -10.46
C LEU A 61 31.19 9.46 -10.42
N LEU A 62 30.81 9.97 -9.25
CA LEU A 62 30.29 11.34 -9.12
C LEU A 62 31.38 12.42 -9.21
N VAL A 63 32.58 12.12 -8.69
CA VAL A 63 33.72 13.04 -8.65
C VAL A 63 35.01 12.27 -8.92
N THR A 64 35.90 12.85 -9.74
CA THR A 64 37.24 12.30 -10.00
C THR A 64 38.30 13.05 -9.19
N PRO A 65 39.49 12.46 -8.96
CA PRO A 65 40.63 13.16 -8.35
C PRO A 65 40.96 14.51 -9.01
N GLU A 66 40.96 14.57 -10.34
CA GLU A 66 41.26 15.80 -11.10
C GLU A 66 40.18 16.86 -10.89
N THR A 67 38.92 16.44 -10.81
CA THR A 67 37.80 17.34 -10.56
C THR A 67 37.85 17.88 -9.13
N MET A 68 38.19 17.03 -8.17
CA MET A 68 38.38 17.41 -6.76
C MET A 68 39.52 18.41 -6.61
N GLN A 69 40.68 18.14 -7.23
CA GLN A 69 41.83 19.04 -7.25
C GLN A 69 41.49 20.39 -7.91
N LYS A 70 40.85 20.40 -9.09
CA LYS A 70 40.52 21.65 -9.80
C LYS A 70 39.51 22.51 -9.07
N ARG A 71 38.51 21.91 -8.40
CA ARG A 71 37.44 22.64 -7.72
C ARG A 71 37.80 23.04 -6.30
N TYR A 72 38.56 22.20 -5.59
CA TYR A 72 38.79 22.35 -4.17
C TYR A 72 40.28 22.33 -3.78
N ASN A 73 41.21 22.32 -4.73
CA ASN A 73 42.65 22.28 -4.45
C ASN A 73 43.02 21.21 -3.39
N VAL A 74 42.42 20.02 -3.51
CA VAL A 74 42.63 18.87 -2.62
C VAL A 74 43.47 17.85 -3.37
N ASP A 75 44.62 17.48 -2.80
CA ASP A 75 45.48 16.41 -3.31
C ASP A 75 44.81 15.06 -3.01
N VAL A 76 44.40 14.34 -4.05
CA VAL A 76 43.75 13.05 -3.93
C VAL A 76 44.68 11.97 -4.45
N ARG A 77 45.04 11.03 -3.58
CA ARG A 77 45.94 9.91 -3.87
C ARG A 77 45.17 8.60 -3.80
N ILE A 78 44.70 8.14 -4.97
CA ILE A 78 44.04 6.84 -5.16
C ILE A 78 45.08 5.71 -5.22
N ASN A 79 44.66 4.46 -5.01
CA ASN A 79 45.54 3.29 -4.91
C ASN A 79 46.65 3.45 -3.86
N GLN A 80 46.41 4.26 -2.83
CA GLN A 80 47.36 4.50 -1.74
C GLN A 80 46.70 4.19 -0.40
N GLU A 81 47.22 3.18 0.29
CA GLU A 81 46.69 2.68 1.54
C GLU A 81 47.51 3.19 2.73
N VAL A 82 46.84 3.86 3.68
CA VAL A 82 47.43 4.14 4.98
C VAL A 82 47.47 2.84 5.78
N THR A 83 48.66 2.42 6.20
CA THR A 83 48.90 1.12 6.86
C THR A 83 49.25 1.24 8.34
N ALA A 84 49.76 2.40 8.78
CA ALA A 84 50.05 2.69 10.18
C ALA A 84 49.93 4.18 10.49
N ILE A 85 49.66 4.49 11.77
CA ILE A 85 49.60 5.86 12.29
C ILE A 85 50.55 5.95 13.49
N ASP A 86 51.52 6.84 13.43
CA ASP A 86 52.34 7.24 14.58
C ASP A 86 51.77 8.54 15.15
N ARG A 87 51.13 8.45 16.31
CA ARG A 87 50.49 9.60 16.98
C ARG A 87 51.50 10.54 17.61
N ALA A 88 52.62 10.01 18.11
CA ALA A 88 53.65 10.83 18.77
C ALA A 88 54.43 11.66 17.75
N ALA A 89 54.77 11.05 16.61
CA ALA A 89 55.42 11.74 15.50
C ALA A 89 54.46 12.56 14.62
N LYS A 90 53.14 12.35 14.77
CA LYS A 90 52.09 12.91 13.90
C LYS A 90 52.31 12.60 12.42
N THR A 91 52.51 11.32 12.13
CA THR A 91 52.74 10.83 10.78
C THR A 91 51.92 9.58 10.46
N VAL A 92 51.66 9.35 9.18
CA VAL A 92 51.08 8.11 8.67
C VAL A 92 52.05 7.39 7.73
N LEU A 93 52.05 6.06 7.75
CA LEU A 93 52.77 5.24 6.78
C LEU A 93 51.81 4.90 5.64
N VAL A 94 52.18 5.29 4.42
CA VAL A 94 51.38 5.09 3.21
C VAL A 94 52.08 4.07 2.34
N LYS A 95 51.31 3.12 1.80
CA LYS A 95 51.75 2.15 0.80
C LYS A 95 51.09 2.49 -0.54
N ASP A 96 51.91 2.72 -1.56
CA ASP A 96 51.44 2.87 -2.93
C ASP A 96 51.26 1.48 -3.56
N ALA A 97 50.03 1.15 -3.96
CA ALA A 97 49.73 -0.16 -4.53
C ALA A 97 50.30 -0.34 -5.95
N ALA A 98 50.52 0.75 -6.69
CA ALA A 98 51.04 0.69 -8.05
C ALA A 98 52.57 0.47 -8.06
N SER A 99 53.32 1.14 -7.18
CA SER A 99 54.79 0.97 -7.09
C SER A 99 55.25 -0.06 -6.06
N GLY A 100 54.41 -0.36 -5.06
CA GLY A 100 54.78 -1.17 -3.90
C GLY A 100 55.63 -0.42 -2.86
N GLU A 101 55.97 0.84 -3.12
CA GLU A 101 56.77 1.65 -2.22
C GLU A 101 55.98 2.09 -0.99
N THR A 102 56.70 2.33 0.10
CA THR A 102 56.13 2.87 1.34
C THR A 102 56.83 4.17 1.70
N TYR A 103 56.05 5.16 2.13
CA TYR A 103 56.57 6.46 2.52
C TYR A 103 55.79 7.03 3.70
N VAL A 104 56.35 8.05 4.35
CA VAL A 104 55.78 8.69 5.54
C VAL A 104 55.22 10.05 5.15
N GLU A 105 54.01 10.36 5.60
CA GLU A 105 53.37 11.66 5.42
C GLU A 105 52.99 12.27 6.78
N SER A 106 53.29 13.55 7.01
CA SER A 106 53.00 14.23 8.27
C SER A 106 51.61 14.88 8.29
N TYR A 107 51.06 15.09 9.48
CA TYR A 107 49.77 15.78 9.66
C TYR A 107 49.76 16.71 10.86
N ASP A 108 49.00 17.81 10.76
CA ASP A 108 48.56 18.57 11.93
C ASP A 108 47.24 18.01 12.48
N LYS A 109 46.35 17.60 11.56
CA LYS A 109 45.06 16.95 11.86
C LYS A 109 44.84 15.74 10.94
N LEU A 110 44.21 14.70 11.47
CA LEU A 110 43.88 13.48 10.75
C LEU A 110 42.37 13.20 10.83
N ILE A 111 41.76 12.79 9.72
CA ILE A 111 40.37 12.29 9.70
C ILE A 111 40.38 10.83 9.26
N LEU A 112 39.87 9.94 10.09
CA LEU A 112 39.64 8.53 9.78
C LEU A 112 38.21 8.33 9.28
N SER A 113 38.05 8.05 7.99
CA SER A 113 36.78 7.75 7.33
C SER A 113 36.87 6.43 6.57
N THR A 114 37.49 5.41 7.18
CA THR A 114 37.78 4.10 6.57
C THR A 114 36.54 3.23 6.33
N GLY A 115 35.37 3.67 6.80
CA GLY A 115 34.09 3.01 6.58
C GLY A 115 34.02 1.61 7.22
N SER A 116 33.32 0.71 6.55
CA SER A 116 33.19 -0.70 6.92
C SER A 116 33.53 -1.61 5.75
N SER A 117 33.60 -2.92 5.99
CA SER A 117 33.72 -3.95 4.97
C SER A 117 32.59 -4.99 5.15
N PRO A 118 32.15 -5.68 4.09
CA PRO A 118 31.20 -6.78 4.22
C PRO A 118 31.68 -7.81 5.25
N LEU A 119 30.75 -8.27 6.08
CA LEU A 119 31.05 -9.35 7.02
C LEU A 119 31.06 -10.67 6.26
N VAL A 120 32.20 -11.37 6.27
CA VAL A 120 32.33 -12.75 5.78
C VAL A 120 32.45 -13.68 6.98
N PRO A 121 31.37 -14.37 7.38
CA PRO A 121 31.43 -15.30 8.50
C PRO A 121 32.30 -16.52 8.12
N PRO A 122 32.98 -17.15 9.09
CA PRO A 122 33.87 -18.30 8.85
C PRO A 122 33.05 -19.58 8.58
N ILE A 123 32.28 -19.59 7.50
CA ILE A 123 31.46 -20.72 7.06
C ILE A 123 32.34 -21.64 6.21
N PRO A 124 32.33 -22.96 6.42
CA PRO A 124 33.07 -23.90 5.58
C PRO A 124 32.75 -23.72 4.09
N GLY A 125 33.78 -23.61 3.25
CA GLY A 125 33.64 -23.44 1.80
C GLY A 125 33.38 -22.00 1.32
N VAL A 126 33.36 -21.01 2.21
CA VAL A 126 33.08 -19.59 1.87
C VAL A 126 34.09 -18.97 0.89
N ASP A 127 35.29 -19.53 0.77
CA ASP A 127 36.37 -19.02 -0.10
C ASP A 127 36.19 -19.37 -1.59
N SER A 128 35.08 -20.01 -1.98
CA SER A 128 34.81 -20.32 -3.39
C SER A 128 34.72 -19.05 -4.24
N PRO A 129 35.24 -19.05 -5.49
CA PRO A 129 35.13 -17.90 -6.40
C PRO A 129 33.68 -17.59 -6.82
N ARG A 130 32.74 -18.52 -6.58
CA ARG A 130 31.29 -18.34 -6.81
C ARG A 130 30.60 -17.64 -5.64
N ILE A 131 31.31 -17.35 -4.56
CA ILE A 131 30.80 -16.64 -3.40
C ILE A 131 31.36 -15.22 -3.44
N LYS A 132 30.46 -14.24 -3.50
CA LYS A 132 30.79 -12.82 -3.68
C LYS A 132 30.23 -11.99 -2.54
N THR A 133 30.76 -10.78 -2.41
CA THR A 133 30.20 -9.71 -1.58
C THR A 133 30.02 -8.49 -2.46
N LEU A 134 29.23 -7.51 -2.00
CA LEU A 134 29.04 -6.25 -2.73
C LEU A 134 29.31 -5.06 -1.79
N TRP A 135 30.32 -4.25 -2.11
CA TRP A 135 30.63 -3.03 -1.36
C TRP A 135 31.21 -1.90 -2.22
N THR A 136 31.95 -2.25 -3.25
CA THR A 136 32.72 -1.33 -4.09
C THR A 136 32.36 -1.49 -5.57
N VAL A 137 32.80 -0.54 -6.40
CA VAL A 137 32.61 -0.63 -7.86
C VAL A 137 33.27 -1.88 -8.45
N PRO A 138 34.52 -2.24 -8.09
CA PRO A 138 35.11 -3.52 -8.52
C PRO A 138 34.26 -4.75 -8.17
N ASP A 139 33.67 -4.81 -6.97
CA ASP A 139 32.81 -5.95 -6.60
C ASP A 139 31.61 -6.09 -7.54
N ALA A 140 30.98 -4.96 -7.90
CA ALA A 140 29.87 -4.94 -8.83
C ALA A 140 30.31 -5.33 -10.26
N ASP A 141 31.45 -4.85 -10.71
CA ASP A 141 32.02 -5.22 -12.01
C ASP A 141 32.34 -6.74 -12.05
N GLU A 142 32.89 -7.30 -10.97
CA GLU A 142 33.15 -8.73 -10.84
C GLU A 142 31.88 -9.57 -10.88
N ILE A 143 30.83 -9.17 -10.16
CA ILE A 143 29.55 -9.89 -10.17
C ILE A 143 28.90 -9.81 -11.55
N SER A 144 28.86 -8.63 -12.16
CA SER A 144 28.31 -8.44 -13.51
C SER A 144 29.06 -9.27 -14.56
N LYS A 145 30.40 -9.30 -14.47
CA LYS A 145 31.24 -10.12 -15.34
C LYS A 145 31.00 -11.60 -15.10
N PHE A 146 30.91 -12.03 -13.84
CA PHE A 146 30.64 -13.42 -13.50
C PHE A 146 29.30 -13.89 -14.09
N ILE A 147 28.24 -13.09 -13.95
CA ILE A 147 26.92 -13.40 -14.51
C ILE A 147 27.01 -13.55 -16.03
N SER A 148 27.70 -12.63 -16.70
CA SER A 148 27.82 -12.61 -18.17
C SER A 148 28.68 -13.75 -18.70
N ASP A 149 29.88 -13.94 -18.15
CA ASP A 149 30.87 -14.92 -18.64
C ASP A 149 30.42 -16.37 -18.40
N ASN A 150 29.60 -16.62 -17.37
CA ASN A 150 29.11 -17.95 -17.02
C ASN A 150 27.64 -18.20 -17.41
N ASP A 151 26.99 -17.25 -18.08
CA ASP A 151 25.54 -17.27 -18.38
C ASP A 151 24.69 -17.65 -17.16
N ALA A 152 25.02 -17.09 -15.99
CA ALA A 152 24.41 -17.45 -14.71
C ALA A 152 22.89 -17.22 -14.73
N LYS A 153 22.12 -18.22 -14.27
CA LYS A 153 20.65 -18.20 -14.23
C LYS A 153 20.08 -18.18 -12.83
N SER A 154 20.90 -18.42 -11.81
CA SER A 154 20.44 -18.59 -10.43
C SER A 154 21.43 -18.00 -9.42
N ALA A 155 20.89 -17.38 -8.37
CA ALA A 155 21.67 -16.81 -7.27
C ALA A 155 21.05 -17.13 -5.91
N VAL A 156 21.91 -17.42 -4.91
CA VAL A 156 21.52 -17.44 -3.49
C VAL A 156 22.03 -16.18 -2.81
N ILE A 157 21.15 -15.44 -2.16
CA ILE A 157 21.49 -14.31 -1.31
C ILE A 157 21.48 -14.76 0.14
N VAL A 158 22.54 -14.46 0.89
CA VAL A 158 22.66 -14.79 2.31
C VAL A 158 22.54 -13.51 3.12
N GLY A 159 21.41 -13.33 3.81
CA GLY A 159 21.06 -12.13 4.59
C GLY A 159 19.96 -11.30 3.93
N GLY A 160 18.89 -11.05 4.67
CA GLY A 160 17.69 -10.29 4.29
C GLY A 160 17.67 -8.85 4.79
N GLY A 161 18.84 -8.21 4.93
CA GLY A 161 18.94 -6.76 5.20
C GLY A 161 18.69 -5.91 3.95
N PHE A 162 18.83 -4.57 4.06
CA PHE A 162 18.63 -3.63 2.94
C PHE A 162 19.35 -4.06 1.66
N ILE A 163 20.66 -4.32 1.75
CA ILE A 163 21.50 -4.73 0.61
C ILE A 163 21.02 -6.06 0.02
N GLY A 164 20.64 -7.02 0.88
CA GLY A 164 20.15 -8.32 0.44
C GLY A 164 18.84 -8.22 -0.35
N LEU A 165 17.92 -7.36 0.09
CA LEU A 165 16.66 -7.13 -0.64
C LEU A 165 16.87 -6.33 -1.93
N GLU A 166 17.74 -5.32 -1.92
CA GLU A 166 18.12 -4.59 -3.15
C GLU A 166 18.77 -5.53 -4.17
N LEU A 167 19.64 -6.44 -3.72
CA LEU A 167 20.21 -7.49 -4.57
C LEU A 167 19.13 -8.43 -5.10
N ALA A 168 18.18 -8.86 -4.26
CA ALA A 168 17.11 -9.76 -4.68
C ALA A 168 16.28 -9.14 -5.81
N GLU A 169 15.86 -7.87 -5.66
CA GLU A 169 15.17 -7.14 -6.72
C GLU A 169 16.01 -7.06 -8.00
N ASN A 170 17.26 -6.61 -7.89
CA ASN A 170 18.08 -6.33 -9.06
C ASN A 170 18.55 -7.60 -9.79
N LEU A 171 18.79 -8.70 -9.08
CA LEU A 171 19.10 -9.99 -9.72
C LEU A 171 17.86 -10.60 -10.39
N ARG A 172 16.66 -10.45 -9.81
CA ARG A 172 15.40 -10.79 -10.51
C ARG A 172 15.22 -9.97 -11.77
N HIS A 173 15.48 -8.65 -11.73
CA HIS A 173 15.44 -7.79 -12.92
C HIS A 173 16.48 -8.18 -13.97
N ALA A 174 17.65 -8.66 -13.55
CA ALA A 174 18.67 -9.21 -14.45
C ALA A 174 18.30 -10.61 -15.01
N GLY A 175 17.16 -11.18 -14.61
CA GLY A 175 16.63 -12.44 -15.14
C GLY A 175 17.11 -13.70 -14.40
N LEU A 176 17.73 -13.57 -13.23
CA LEU A 176 18.15 -14.71 -12.42
C LEU A 176 17.00 -15.20 -11.53
N GLU A 177 16.92 -16.50 -11.31
CA GLU A 177 16.18 -17.10 -10.20
C GLU A 177 16.89 -16.78 -8.87
N VAL A 178 16.14 -16.38 -7.85
CA VAL A 178 16.72 -15.90 -6.58
C VAL A 178 16.12 -16.66 -5.40
N ASP A 179 17.00 -17.28 -4.63
CA ASP A 179 16.73 -17.79 -3.29
C ASP A 179 17.39 -16.84 -2.26
N LEU A 180 16.68 -16.50 -1.19
CA LEU A 180 17.19 -15.67 -0.10
C LEU A 180 17.12 -16.45 1.21
N ALA A 181 18.29 -16.66 1.83
CA ALA A 181 18.41 -17.30 3.14
C ALA A 181 18.66 -16.25 4.23
N GLU A 182 17.82 -16.23 5.26
CA GLU A 182 17.92 -15.34 6.41
C GLU A 182 17.82 -16.16 7.70
N ALA A 183 18.71 -15.86 8.64
CA ALA A 183 18.80 -16.57 9.92
C ALA A 183 17.67 -16.17 10.87
N LEU A 184 17.15 -14.95 10.75
CA LEU A 184 15.98 -14.47 11.48
C LEU A 184 14.68 -14.99 10.85
N ASP A 185 13.61 -14.91 11.63
CA ASP A 185 12.24 -15.18 11.20
C ASP A 185 11.68 -14.12 10.22
N GLN A 186 12.43 -13.04 9.97
CA GLN A 186 12.03 -11.98 9.07
C GLN A 186 13.20 -11.33 8.34
N VAL A 187 12.88 -10.74 7.19
CA VAL A 187 13.74 -9.75 6.51
C VAL A 187 13.66 -8.40 7.22
N MET A 188 14.58 -7.49 6.87
CA MET A 188 14.57 -6.08 7.28
C MET A 188 14.43 -5.90 8.79
N ALA A 189 15.43 -6.34 9.55
CA ALA A 189 15.48 -6.28 11.01
C ALA A 189 15.03 -4.94 11.67
N PRO A 190 15.22 -3.75 11.07
CA PRO A 190 14.66 -2.49 11.61
C PRO A 190 13.13 -2.46 11.72
N PHE A 191 12.42 -3.29 10.96
CA PHE A 191 10.96 -3.43 11.01
C PHE A 191 10.55 -4.45 12.06
N ASP A 192 9.37 -4.27 12.65
CA ASP A 192 8.73 -5.33 13.43
C ASP A 192 8.10 -6.37 12.49
N PHE A 193 7.86 -7.57 13.01
CA PHE A 193 7.54 -8.75 12.22
C PHE A 193 6.33 -8.53 11.31
N GLU A 194 5.26 -7.95 11.83
CA GLU A 194 4.01 -7.73 11.10
C GLU A 194 4.14 -6.69 9.98
N MET A 195 5.16 -5.82 10.04
CA MET A 195 5.49 -4.92 8.94
C MET A 195 6.43 -5.59 7.93
N ALA A 196 7.31 -6.49 8.37
CA ALA A 196 8.19 -7.28 7.51
C ALA A 196 7.44 -8.37 6.74
N GLU A 197 6.35 -8.91 7.28
CA GLU A 197 5.51 -9.91 6.61
C GLU A 197 4.88 -9.35 5.32
N LEU A 198 4.57 -8.05 5.29
CA LEU A 198 4.19 -7.33 4.05
C LEU A 198 5.27 -7.40 2.97
N LEU A 199 6.54 -7.41 3.39
CA LEU A 199 7.68 -7.54 2.48
C LEU A 199 7.87 -9.00 2.07
N HIS A 200 7.70 -9.96 2.97
CA HIS A 200 7.78 -11.39 2.64
C HIS A 200 6.79 -11.76 1.53
N GLU A 201 5.53 -11.37 1.74
CA GLU A 201 4.45 -11.57 0.80
C GLU A 201 4.79 -10.97 -0.59
N HIS A 202 5.38 -9.77 -0.61
CA HIS A 202 5.73 -9.09 -1.85
C HIS A 202 6.97 -9.68 -2.55
N LEU A 203 7.97 -10.12 -1.80
CA LEU A 203 9.15 -10.80 -2.31
C LEU A 203 8.78 -12.13 -2.98
N GLU A 204 7.98 -12.96 -2.31
CA GLU A 204 7.54 -14.25 -2.85
C GLU A 204 6.67 -14.09 -4.10
N ARG A 205 5.83 -13.05 -4.17
CA ARG A 205 5.08 -12.71 -5.40
C ARG A 205 5.94 -12.32 -6.58
N ASN A 206 7.10 -11.73 -6.31
CA ASN A 206 8.10 -11.42 -7.34
C ASN A 206 9.07 -12.58 -7.56
N ALA A 207 8.66 -13.80 -7.15
CA ALA A 207 9.36 -15.05 -7.33
C ALA A 207 10.77 -15.08 -6.70
N VAL A 208 10.91 -14.41 -5.55
CA VAL A 208 12.05 -14.62 -4.64
C VAL A 208 11.66 -15.70 -3.64
N LYS A 209 12.41 -16.80 -3.58
CA LYS A 209 12.16 -17.88 -2.61
C LYS A 209 12.79 -17.52 -1.28
N LEU A 210 11.98 -17.39 -0.23
CA LEU A 210 12.45 -17.04 1.10
C LEU A 210 12.68 -18.27 1.97
N HIS A 211 13.87 -18.34 2.57
CA HIS A 211 14.26 -19.34 3.56
C HIS A 211 14.57 -18.61 4.87
N LEU A 212 13.53 -18.38 5.68
CA LEU A 212 13.61 -17.65 6.95
C LEU A 212 13.83 -18.62 8.12
N SER A 213 14.34 -18.11 9.24
CA SER A 213 14.75 -18.90 10.42
C SER A 213 15.74 -20.02 10.09
N ASP A 214 16.51 -19.88 9.01
CA ASP A 214 17.39 -20.94 8.52
C ASP A 214 18.73 -20.38 8.07
N CYS A 215 19.72 -20.53 8.94
CA CYS A 215 21.05 -19.99 8.73
C CYS A 215 21.87 -20.88 7.79
N VAL A 216 22.73 -20.30 6.97
CA VAL A 216 23.68 -21.05 6.13
C VAL A 216 24.73 -21.72 7.02
N SER A 217 24.92 -23.02 6.81
CA SER A 217 25.84 -23.88 7.58
C SER A 217 27.13 -24.20 6.85
N SER A 218 27.09 -24.36 5.52
CA SER A 218 28.28 -24.62 4.69
C SER A 218 28.01 -24.33 3.21
N PHE A 219 29.11 -24.17 2.47
CA PHE A 219 29.13 -24.08 1.01
C PHE A 219 29.95 -25.22 0.43
N ALA A 220 29.54 -25.74 -0.74
CA ALA A 220 30.32 -26.67 -1.53
C ALA A 220 30.32 -26.25 -3.00
N ASP A 221 31.51 -25.96 -3.55
CA ASP A 221 31.68 -25.67 -4.97
C ASP A 221 31.73 -26.99 -5.76
N THR A 222 30.80 -27.16 -6.69
CA THR A 222 30.71 -28.35 -7.54
C THR A 222 31.44 -28.18 -8.87
N GLY A 223 32.15 -27.06 -9.05
CA GLY A 223 32.81 -26.67 -10.30
C GLY A 223 31.89 -25.89 -11.23
N GLU A 224 30.63 -26.31 -11.37
CA GLU A 224 29.61 -25.64 -12.19
C GLU A 224 28.68 -24.73 -11.38
N LYS A 225 28.41 -25.10 -10.12
CA LYS A 225 27.49 -24.40 -9.22
C LYS A 225 28.04 -24.38 -7.79
N VAL A 226 27.41 -23.60 -6.93
CA VAL A 226 27.60 -23.66 -5.48
C VAL A 226 26.38 -24.29 -4.83
N GLU A 227 26.61 -25.31 -4.01
CA GLU A 227 25.61 -25.85 -3.07
C GLU A 227 25.71 -25.07 -1.76
N VAL A 228 24.58 -24.53 -1.29
CA VAL A 228 24.44 -23.82 -0.02
C VAL A 228 23.60 -24.70 0.90
N SER A 229 24.24 -25.25 1.94
CA SER A 229 23.55 -26.07 2.94
C SER A 229 23.06 -25.22 4.09
N LEU A 230 21.77 -25.27 4.38
CA LEU A 230 21.15 -24.57 5.52
C LEU A 230 21.15 -25.45 6.78
N GLN A 231 20.95 -24.85 7.94
CA GLN A 231 20.95 -25.55 9.23
C GLN A 231 19.81 -26.56 9.35
N SER A 232 18.68 -26.34 8.69
CA SER A 232 17.57 -27.30 8.60
C SER A 232 17.94 -28.61 7.87
N GLY A 233 19.06 -28.63 7.13
CA GLY A 233 19.42 -29.69 6.20
C GLY A 233 18.94 -29.44 4.77
N THR A 234 18.18 -28.36 4.53
CA THR A 234 17.83 -27.90 3.18
C THR A 234 19.08 -27.55 2.39
N LYS A 235 19.12 -27.95 1.12
CA LYS A 235 20.23 -27.68 0.21
C LYS A 235 19.73 -26.87 -0.97
N LEU A 236 20.35 -25.71 -1.18
CA LEU A 236 20.08 -24.84 -2.32
C LEU A 236 21.24 -24.98 -3.31
N THR A 237 20.97 -24.92 -4.61
CA THR A 237 22.01 -24.96 -5.64
C THR A 237 21.84 -23.77 -6.57
N ALA A 238 22.89 -22.97 -6.73
CA ALA A 238 22.88 -21.79 -7.60
C ALA A 238 24.21 -21.59 -8.31
N ASP A 239 24.23 -20.75 -9.34
CA ASP A 239 25.46 -20.46 -10.10
C ASP A 239 26.39 -19.52 -9.31
N LEU A 240 25.78 -18.64 -8.49
CA LEU A 240 26.43 -17.64 -7.66
C LEU A 240 25.79 -17.60 -6.26
N ALA A 241 26.58 -17.31 -5.23
CA ALA A 241 26.06 -16.88 -3.93
C ALA A 241 26.60 -15.49 -3.56
N ILE A 242 25.77 -14.65 -2.95
CA ILE A 242 26.18 -13.31 -2.50
C ILE A 242 25.91 -13.16 -1.01
N LEU A 243 26.96 -12.83 -0.25
CA LEU A 243 26.88 -12.57 1.18
C LEU A 243 26.48 -11.12 1.44
N ALA A 244 25.34 -10.94 2.11
CA ALA A 244 24.75 -9.66 2.51
C ALA A 244 24.37 -9.66 4.02
N VAL A 245 25.19 -10.31 4.85
CA VAL A 245 24.95 -10.53 6.29
C VAL A 245 25.37 -9.36 7.20
N GLY A 246 25.49 -8.17 6.63
CA GLY A 246 25.92 -6.96 7.33
C GLY A 246 27.40 -6.63 7.14
N VAL A 247 27.88 -5.67 7.93
CA VAL A 247 29.19 -5.04 7.76
C VAL A 247 29.95 -4.94 9.07
N ARG A 248 31.27 -4.86 8.97
CA ARG A 248 32.19 -4.67 10.10
C ARG A 248 32.98 -3.37 9.92
N PRO A 249 33.08 -2.51 10.96
CA PRO A 249 33.87 -1.27 10.87
C PRO A 249 35.35 -1.55 10.61
N ASN A 250 35.97 -0.73 9.74
CA ASN A 250 37.38 -0.80 9.39
C ASN A 250 38.26 -0.05 10.40
N GLY A 251 38.16 -0.42 11.68
CA GLY A 251 38.82 0.23 12.82
C GLY A 251 40.25 -0.25 13.11
N GLN A 252 40.86 -1.06 12.24
CA GLN A 252 42.16 -1.70 12.50
C GLN A 252 43.28 -0.67 12.68
N LEU A 253 43.34 0.38 11.85
CA LEU A 253 44.34 1.46 11.98
C LEU A 253 44.25 2.15 13.34
N ALA A 254 43.04 2.49 13.76
CA ALA A 254 42.77 3.14 15.04
C ALA A 254 43.16 2.25 16.23
N ARG A 255 42.80 0.97 16.17
CA ARG A 255 43.19 -0.01 17.19
C ARG A 255 44.71 -0.14 17.29
N SER A 256 45.41 -0.27 16.16
CA SER A 256 46.87 -0.47 16.12
C SER A 256 47.65 0.73 16.66
N CYS A 257 47.12 1.95 16.52
CA CYS A 257 47.74 3.14 17.11
C CYS A 257 47.24 3.46 18.53
N GLY A 258 46.38 2.61 19.10
CA GLY A 258 45.92 2.72 20.49
C GLY A 258 44.84 3.77 20.73
N LEU A 259 44.00 4.07 19.73
CA LEU A 259 42.76 4.83 19.94
C LEU A 259 41.71 3.98 20.64
N GLU A 260 40.81 4.64 21.35
CA GLU A 260 39.69 3.97 22.03
C GLU A 260 38.71 3.36 21.02
N MET A 261 38.33 2.10 21.27
CA MET A 261 37.48 1.30 20.40
C MET A 261 36.36 0.66 21.22
N ASN A 262 35.18 0.52 20.62
CA ASN A 262 34.12 -0.28 21.22
C ASN A 262 34.33 -1.79 20.96
N ALA A 263 33.49 -2.62 21.59
CA ALA A 263 33.57 -4.08 21.50
C ALA A 263 33.40 -4.62 20.06
N ARG A 264 32.69 -3.88 19.19
CA ARG A 264 32.45 -4.24 17.78
C ARG A 264 33.58 -3.78 16.85
N GLY A 265 34.59 -3.09 17.38
CA GLY A 265 35.71 -2.55 16.59
C GLY A 265 35.43 -1.21 15.92
N GLY A 266 34.38 -0.50 16.34
CA GLY A 266 34.15 0.89 15.95
C GLY A 266 34.98 1.86 16.80
N ILE A 267 35.40 2.98 16.21
CA ILE A 267 36.17 4.03 16.89
C ILE A 267 35.24 4.82 17.80
N VAL A 268 35.62 4.98 19.07
CA VAL A 268 34.87 5.81 20.01
C VAL A 268 35.22 7.27 19.76
N VAL A 269 34.19 8.11 19.60
CA VAL A 269 34.33 9.55 19.40
C VAL A 269 33.43 10.33 20.35
N ASN A 270 33.82 11.58 20.62
CA ASN A 270 32.92 12.55 21.24
C ASN A 270 31.92 13.11 20.21
N ASP A 271 31.01 13.98 20.66
CA ASP A 271 30.02 14.63 19.80
C ASP A 271 30.63 15.62 18.79
N MET A 272 31.87 16.05 18.97
CA MET A 272 32.65 16.84 18.02
C MET A 272 33.36 15.99 16.95
N MET A 273 33.14 14.67 16.95
CA MET A 273 33.78 13.67 16.07
C MET A 273 35.28 13.46 16.34
N GLN A 274 35.78 13.89 17.49
CA GLN A 274 37.16 13.65 17.93
C GLN A 274 37.29 12.27 18.57
N THR A 275 38.40 11.61 18.31
CA THR A 275 38.78 10.36 18.96
C THR A 275 39.37 10.63 20.36
N SER A 276 39.91 9.61 21.02
CA SER A 276 40.72 9.77 22.24
C SER A 276 42.00 10.60 22.04
N ASP A 277 42.36 10.93 20.79
CA ASP A 277 43.42 11.87 20.43
C ASP A 277 42.81 13.17 19.86
N PRO A 278 43.12 14.36 20.42
CA PRO A 278 42.50 15.63 20.00
C PRO A 278 42.91 16.09 18.59
N ASP A 279 43.95 15.50 18.01
CA ASP A 279 44.40 15.77 16.65
C ASP A 279 43.84 14.78 15.62
N ILE A 280 43.12 13.75 16.06
CA ILE A 280 42.51 12.73 15.21
C ILE A 280 40.99 12.73 15.37
N TYR A 281 40.30 12.88 14.25
CA TYR A 281 38.86 12.79 14.11
C TYR A 281 38.50 11.48 13.42
N ALA A 282 37.28 10.98 13.64
CA ALA A 282 36.75 9.84 12.89
C ALA A 282 35.27 10.04 12.55
N VAL A 283 34.85 9.59 11.36
CA VAL A 283 33.48 9.79 10.84
C VAL A 283 33.03 8.60 9.98
N GLY A 284 31.71 8.46 9.79
CA GLY A 284 31.10 7.43 8.95
C GLY A 284 30.99 6.07 9.62
N ASP A 285 30.87 5.01 8.82
CA ASP A 285 30.52 3.66 9.30
C ASP A 285 31.54 3.04 10.27
N VAL A 286 32.74 3.63 10.38
CA VAL A 286 33.79 3.18 11.30
C VAL A 286 33.56 3.63 12.75
N ILE A 287 32.71 4.63 13.01
CA ILE A 287 32.54 5.18 14.36
C ILE A 287 31.34 4.62 15.12
N GLU A 288 31.46 4.60 16.44
CA GLU A 288 30.32 4.49 17.34
C GLU A 288 29.53 5.80 17.37
N VAL A 289 28.21 5.69 17.37
CA VAL A 289 27.28 6.83 17.48
C VAL A 289 26.34 6.64 18.65
N GLU A 290 25.77 7.74 19.12
CA GLU A 290 24.66 7.72 20.06
C GLU A 290 23.33 7.62 19.29
N ASP A 291 22.47 6.69 19.71
CA ASP A 291 21.09 6.64 19.24
C ASP A 291 20.31 7.87 19.72
N PHE A 292 19.54 8.48 18.82
CA PHE A 292 18.85 9.73 19.13
C PHE A 292 17.77 9.56 20.21
N VAL A 293 17.08 8.42 20.23
CA VAL A 293 15.86 8.19 21.01
C VAL A 293 16.17 7.71 22.42
N ASP A 294 17.04 6.70 22.56
CA ASP A 294 17.37 6.07 23.85
C ASP A 294 18.74 6.45 24.41
N LYS A 295 19.56 7.17 23.63
CA LYS A 295 20.90 7.62 24.01
C LYS A 295 21.92 6.49 24.22
N SER A 296 21.60 5.29 23.79
CA SER A 296 22.51 4.14 23.81
C SER A 296 23.59 4.28 22.75
N ARG A 297 24.73 3.63 23.00
CA ARG A 297 25.84 3.56 22.04
C ARG A 297 25.61 2.44 21.03
N THR A 298 25.70 2.77 19.75
CA THR A 298 25.39 1.84 18.66
C THR A 298 26.22 2.14 17.40
N MET A 299 26.07 1.32 16.37
CA MET A 299 26.70 1.49 15.06
C MET A 299 25.59 1.60 14.00
N ILE A 300 25.54 2.70 13.26
CA ILE A 300 24.52 2.96 12.23
C ILE A 300 25.24 3.32 10.91
N PRO A 301 25.54 2.33 10.06
CA PRO A 301 26.29 2.52 8.83
C PRO A 301 25.38 3.06 7.71
N LEU A 302 25.15 4.38 7.70
CA LEU A 302 24.29 5.06 6.74
C LEU A 302 24.99 6.29 6.15
N ALA A 303 24.79 6.50 4.85
CA ALA A 303 25.45 7.58 4.11
C ALA A 303 25.06 9.00 4.59
N GLY A 304 23.81 9.19 5.01
CA GLY A 304 23.32 10.48 5.53
C GLY A 304 24.10 10.94 6.78
N PRO A 305 24.15 10.12 7.85
CA PRO A 305 25.04 10.32 8.99
C PRO A 305 26.50 10.59 8.58
N ALA A 306 27.10 9.73 7.76
CA ALA A 306 28.52 9.86 7.37
C ALA A 306 28.84 11.23 6.74
N ASN A 307 27.99 11.71 5.82
CA ASN A 307 28.17 13.02 5.17
C ASN A 307 28.06 14.18 6.17
N LYS A 308 27.10 14.12 7.11
CA LYS A 308 26.91 15.15 8.15
C LYS A 308 28.05 15.16 9.16
N GLN A 309 28.52 13.98 9.58
CA GLN A 309 29.65 13.82 10.48
C GLN A 309 30.94 14.38 9.86
N GLY A 310 31.21 14.09 8.58
CA GLY A 310 32.35 14.67 7.87
C GLY A 310 32.33 16.19 7.81
N ARG A 311 31.16 16.79 7.59
CA ARG A 311 30.98 18.24 7.67
C ARG A 311 31.30 18.81 9.05
N ILE A 312 30.87 18.13 10.12
CA ILE A 312 31.10 18.54 11.52
C ILE A 312 32.60 18.45 11.85
N ALA A 313 33.26 17.34 11.51
CA ALA A 313 34.70 17.19 11.72
C ALA A 313 35.50 18.29 11.01
N ALA A 314 35.14 18.62 9.77
CA ALA A 314 35.73 19.73 9.03
C ALA A 314 35.54 21.10 9.72
N ASN A 315 34.33 21.37 10.21
CA ASN A 315 34.03 22.61 10.96
C ASN A 315 34.90 22.71 12.23
N ASN A 316 35.02 21.62 12.99
CA ASN A 316 35.78 21.58 14.24
C ASN A 316 37.30 21.69 14.01
N ILE A 317 37.82 21.07 12.96
CA ILE A 317 39.23 21.26 12.53
C ILE A 317 39.51 22.73 12.17
N ALA A 318 38.55 23.42 11.55
CA ALA A 318 38.63 24.85 11.24
C ALA A 318 38.43 25.77 12.47
N GLY A 319 38.20 25.22 13.67
CA GLY A 319 38.06 25.98 14.91
C GLY A 319 36.63 26.38 15.26
N GLN A 320 35.62 25.77 14.64
CA GLN A 320 34.22 25.89 15.07
C GLN A 320 33.92 24.93 16.23
N ASN A 321 32.69 25.01 16.76
CA ASN A 321 32.21 24.20 17.88
C ASN A 321 30.89 23.50 17.52
N ASP A 322 30.95 22.63 16.52
CA ASP A 322 29.80 21.87 16.02
C ASP A 322 29.70 20.50 16.72
N HIS A 323 28.47 20.12 17.07
CA HIS A 323 28.19 18.89 17.83
C HIS A 323 27.18 18.00 17.08
N TYR A 324 27.51 16.72 16.95
CA TYR A 324 26.64 15.70 16.39
C TYR A 324 25.55 15.32 17.38
N GLN A 325 24.29 15.43 16.96
CA GLN A 325 23.13 15.26 17.82
C GLN A 325 22.60 13.81 17.87
N GLY A 326 23.44 12.82 17.56
CA GLY A 326 23.04 11.41 17.47
C GLY A 326 22.22 11.03 16.22
N SER A 327 22.07 9.73 16.03
CA SER A 327 21.47 9.10 14.84
C SER A 327 20.08 8.53 15.15
N GLN A 328 19.09 8.78 14.29
CA GLN A 328 17.75 8.15 14.38
C GLN A 328 17.62 6.86 13.56
N ALA A 329 18.68 6.45 12.85
CA ALA A 329 18.65 5.36 11.89
C ALA A 329 17.53 5.45 10.83
N THR A 330 17.11 6.67 10.45
CA THR A 330 16.14 6.85 9.36
C THR A 330 16.66 6.22 8.09
N SER A 331 15.89 5.29 7.53
CA SER A 331 16.28 4.45 6.40
C SER A 331 15.07 4.11 5.53
N ILE A 332 15.33 3.86 4.26
CA ILE A 332 14.33 3.45 3.27
C ILE A 332 14.98 2.52 2.26
N ALA A 333 14.26 1.49 1.83
CA ALA A 333 14.62 0.65 0.68
C ALA A 333 13.45 0.54 -0.28
N LYS A 334 13.78 0.34 -1.56
CA LYS A 334 12.86 -0.13 -2.59
C LYS A 334 12.93 -1.65 -2.63
N ILE A 335 11.77 -2.29 -2.64
CA ILE A 335 11.58 -3.74 -2.71
C ILE A 335 10.55 -3.99 -3.79
N PHE A 336 11.01 -4.17 -5.02
CA PHE A 336 10.19 -4.16 -6.23
C PHE A 336 9.29 -2.91 -6.23
N ASP A 337 7.97 -3.07 -6.25
CA ASP A 337 7.05 -1.93 -6.22
C ASP A 337 6.88 -1.27 -4.85
N LEU A 338 7.33 -1.89 -3.77
CA LEU A 338 7.15 -1.33 -2.43
C LEU A 338 8.34 -0.46 -2.04
N SER A 339 8.04 0.59 -1.30
CA SER A 339 8.99 1.30 -0.46
C SER A 339 8.76 0.88 0.99
N ALA A 340 9.83 0.52 1.68
CA ALA A 340 9.82 0.23 3.12
C ALA A 340 10.73 1.22 3.82
N ALA A 341 10.17 2.10 4.66
CA ALA A 341 10.93 3.05 5.45
C ALA A 341 10.73 2.92 6.96
N SER A 342 11.79 3.24 7.72
CA SER A 342 11.77 3.23 9.19
C SER A 342 12.56 4.41 9.78
N THR A 343 12.20 4.84 10.98
CA THR A 343 12.94 5.83 11.77
C THR A 343 12.72 5.61 13.26
N GLY A 344 13.75 5.84 14.07
CA GLY A 344 13.70 5.64 15.53
C GLY A 344 13.77 4.16 15.92
N GLN A 345 13.10 3.82 17.01
CA GLN A 345 13.15 2.49 17.64
C GLN A 345 11.96 1.63 17.22
N ASN A 346 12.18 0.33 17.06
CA ASN A 346 11.13 -0.67 16.86
C ASN A 346 10.73 -1.34 18.18
N GLU A 347 9.65 -2.13 18.20
CA GLU A 347 9.17 -2.76 19.43
C GLU A 347 10.19 -3.74 20.01
N LYS A 348 10.89 -4.50 19.15
CA LYS A 348 11.97 -5.42 19.58
C LYS A 348 13.05 -4.70 20.40
N ALA A 349 13.45 -3.49 19.99
CA ALA A 349 14.44 -2.70 20.71
C ALA A 349 13.91 -2.16 22.04
N LEU A 350 12.66 -1.70 22.10
CA LEU A 350 12.04 -1.24 23.34
C LEU A 350 11.87 -2.39 24.36
N ILE A 351 11.45 -3.56 23.90
CA ILE A 351 11.33 -4.77 24.73
C ILE A 351 12.70 -5.16 25.30
N LYS A 352 13.77 -5.10 24.49
CA LYS A 352 15.14 -5.36 24.95
C LYS A 352 15.62 -4.36 26.01
N GLN A 353 15.08 -3.14 26.02
CA GLN A 353 15.33 -2.13 27.05
C GLN A 353 14.50 -2.34 28.33
N GLY A 354 13.59 -3.33 28.34
CA GLY A 354 12.72 -3.65 29.47
C GLY A 354 11.41 -2.86 29.50
N LEU A 355 11.05 -2.16 28.42
CA LEU A 355 9.79 -1.45 28.29
C LEU A 355 8.66 -2.43 27.96
N VAL A 356 7.47 -2.21 28.52
CA VAL A 356 6.30 -3.08 28.39
C VAL A 356 5.17 -2.37 27.63
N LYS A 357 4.65 -3.01 26.59
CA LYS A 357 3.50 -2.52 25.81
C LYS A 357 2.26 -2.39 26.69
N GLY A 358 1.49 -1.30 26.51
CA GLY A 358 0.32 -0.95 27.32
C GLY A 358 0.64 -0.38 28.70
N LYS A 359 1.93 -0.31 29.08
CA LYS A 359 2.40 0.29 30.34
C LYS A 359 3.37 1.45 30.11
N ASP A 360 4.42 1.21 29.34
CA ASP A 360 5.47 2.19 29.08
C ASP A 360 5.36 2.79 27.67
N TYR A 361 4.90 1.98 26.71
CA TYR A 361 4.68 2.38 25.33
C TYR A 361 3.43 1.71 24.75
N GLU A 362 2.94 2.24 23.62
CA GLU A 362 1.90 1.65 22.79
C GLU A 362 2.27 1.77 21.31
N SER A 363 1.63 0.97 20.47
CA SER A 363 1.74 1.09 19.01
C SER A 363 0.39 1.02 18.31
N LEU A 364 0.35 1.58 17.10
CA LEU A 364 -0.79 1.50 16.19
C LEU A 364 -0.30 1.10 14.81
N ILE A 365 -1.19 0.49 14.02
CA ILE A 365 -0.99 0.24 12.59
C ILE A 365 -2.26 0.68 11.85
N ILE A 366 -2.08 1.58 10.90
CA ILE A 366 -3.17 2.11 10.07
C ILE A 366 -2.83 1.97 8.59
N THR A 367 -3.85 1.74 7.78
CA THR A 367 -3.74 1.82 6.32
C THR A 367 -4.30 3.16 5.86
N GLN A 368 -3.54 3.90 5.05
CA GLN A 368 -3.96 5.19 4.47
C GLN A 368 -3.49 5.30 3.03
N ASN A 369 -4.14 6.12 2.21
CA ASN A 369 -3.69 6.35 0.83
C ASN A 369 -2.53 7.35 0.74
N SER A 370 -1.74 7.23 -0.33
CA SER A 370 -0.74 8.21 -0.77
C SER A 370 -1.35 9.60 -0.92
N HIS A 371 -2.52 9.68 -1.55
CA HIS A 371 -3.28 10.91 -1.76
C HIS A 371 -4.80 10.67 -1.80
N ALA A 372 -5.58 11.67 -2.21
CA ALA A 372 -7.04 11.62 -2.17
C ALA A 372 -7.58 10.49 -3.06
N ALA A 373 -8.43 9.62 -2.52
CA ALA A 373 -8.91 8.41 -3.21
C ALA A 373 -9.72 8.70 -4.50
N TYR A 374 -10.37 9.86 -4.60
CA TYR A 374 -11.08 10.22 -5.84
C TYR A 374 -10.13 10.69 -6.96
N TYR A 375 -8.84 10.89 -6.67
CA TYR A 375 -7.84 11.24 -7.66
C TYR A 375 -7.12 9.96 -8.14
N PRO A 376 -6.93 9.77 -9.45
CA PRO A 376 -6.34 8.54 -10.00
C PRO A 376 -4.98 8.19 -9.38
N GLY A 377 -4.69 6.89 -9.31
CA GLY A 377 -3.41 6.38 -8.83
C GLY A 377 -3.20 6.46 -7.32
N ALA A 378 -4.24 6.66 -6.52
CA ALA A 378 -4.11 6.61 -5.06
C ALA A 378 -3.77 5.18 -4.61
N LEU A 379 -2.67 5.02 -3.88
CA LEU A 379 -2.15 3.73 -3.46
C LEU A 379 -2.09 3.64 -1.93
N PRO A 380 -2.50 2.50 -1.32
CA PRO A 380 -2.45 2.35 0.12
C PRO A 380 -1.02 2.17 0.64
N MET A 381 -0.80 2.61 1.87
CA MET A 381 0.39 2.35 2.68
C MET A 381 -0.02 1.97 4.10
N ASN A 382 0.72 1.04 4.70
CA ASN A 382 0.61 0.69 6.10
C ASN A 382 1.63 1.51 6.89
N LEU A 383 1.15 2.23 7.90
CA LEU A 383 1.95 3.07 8.80
C LEU A 383 1.81 2.52 10.21
N LYS A 384 2.95 2.15 10.79
CA LYS A 384 3.10 1.84 12.21
C LYS A 384 3.73 3.01 12.95
N LEU A 385 3.16 3.38 14.09
CA LEU A 385 3.70 4.40 14.99
C LEU A 385 3.84 3.81 16.39
N ILE A 386 4.98 4.06 17.05
CA ILE A 386 5.29 3.58 18.39
C ILE A 386 5.56 4.79 19.29
N PHE A 387 4.83 4.90 20.42
CA PHE A 387 4.82 6.12 21.24
C PHE A 387 4.63 5.80 22.74
N SER A 388 4.95 6.76 23.61
CA SER A 388 4.80 6.61 25.06
C SER A 388 3.33 6.63 25.52
N MET A 389 3.03 5.95 26.62
CA MET A 389 1.67 5.94 27.21
C MET A 389 1.17 7.30 27.71
N ASP A 390 2.05 8.30 27.85
CA ASP A 390 1.65 9.69 28.13
C ASP A 390 1.53 10.55 26.85
N GLY A 391 1.80 9.96 25.68
CA GLY A 391 1.73 10.60 24.37
C GLY A 391 2.84 11.63 24.09
N LYS A 392 3.75 11.90 25.03
CA LYS A 392 4.75 12.98 24.90
C LYS A 392 5.94 12.61 24.03
N LYS A 393 6.22 11.32 23.86
CA LYS A 393 7.38 10.84 23.11
C LYS A 393 6.94 9.88 22.01
N ILE A 394 7.44 10.11 20.81
CA ILE A 394 7.39 9.14 19.70
C ILE A 394 8.71 8.38 19.71
N TYR A 395 8.65 7.06 19.84
CA TYR A 395 9.83 6.20 19.85
C TYR A 395 10.31 5.85 18.44
N GLY A 396 9.38 5.61 17.51
CA GLY A 396 9.70 5.29 16.14
C GLY A 396 8.48 5.11 15.25
N ALA A 397 8.74 4.97 13.96
CA ALA A 397 7.73 4.73 12.94
C ALA A 397 8.26 3.81 11.84
N GLN A 398 7.37 3.04 11.24
CA GLN A 398 7.64 2.15 10.11
C GLN A 398 6.53 2.31 9.09
N ILE A 399 6.88 2.36 7.80
CA ILE A 399 5.92 2.53 6.72
C ILE A 399 6.26 1.59 5.57
N VAL A 400 5.27 0.84 5.09
CA VAL A 400 5.37 -0.02 3.90
C VAL A 400 4.23 0.34 2.94
N GLY A 401 4.56 0.69 1.71
CA GLY A 401 3.58 1.06 0.68
C GLY A 401 4.25 1.38 -0.64
N VAL A 402 3.47 1.62 -1.70
CA VAL A 402 4.02 1.86 -3.04
C VAL A 402 4.48 3.31 -3.21
N GLU A 403 3.68 4.27 -2.75
CA GLU A 403 3.89 5.70 -3.02
C GLU A 403 3.78 6.56 -1.74
N GLY A 404 4.59 7.63 -1.67
CA GLY A 404 4.49 8.65 -0.63
C GLY A 404 5.03 8.21 0.74
N VAL A 405 5.67 7.04 0.81
CA VAL A 405 6.31 6.48 2.00
C VAL A 405 7.44 7.38 2.51
N ASP A 406 8.32 7.80 1.59
CA ASP A 406 9.42 8.73 1.81
C ASP A 406 8.96 10.04 2.47
N LYS A 407 7.91 10.66 1.94
CA LYS A 407 7.36 11.91 2.48
C LYS A 407 6.89 11.76 3.92
N ARG A 408 6.22 10.66 4.25
CA ARG A 408 5.65 10.44 5.59
C ARG A 408 6.71 10.06 6.59
N ILE A 409 7.68 9.22 6.21
CA ILE A 409 8.76 8.86 7.11
C ILE A 409 9.65 10.08 7.40
N ASP A 410 9.90 10.96 6.43
CA ASP A 410 10.66 12.18 6.65
C ASP A 410 9.93 13.15 7.59
N THR A 411 8.62 13.29 7.41
CA THR A 411 7.77 14.10 8.31
C THR A 411 7.84 13.58 9.75
N LEU A 412 7.72 12.25 9.95
CA LEU A 412 7.82 11.62 11.26
C LEU A 412 9.25 11.69 11.84
N ALA A 413 10.27 11.55 11.01
CA ALA A 413 11.67 11.67 11.43
C ALA A 413 11.97 13.08 11.92
N VAL A 414 11.47 14.12 11.25
CA VAL A 414 11.57 15.52 11.69
C VAL A 414 10.79 15.73 12.99
N ALA A 415 9.55 15.23 13.09
CA ALA A 415 8.76 15.33 14.31
C ALA A 415 9.48 14.70 15.52
N ILE A 416 10.01 13.49 15.38
CA ILE A 416 10.82 12.82 16.41
C ILE A 416 12.05 13.67 16.75
N ARG A 417 12.77 14.18 15.74
CA ARG A 417 13.99 14.99 15.96
C ARG A 417 13.72 16.28 16.72
N LEU A 418 12.55 16.89 16.52
CA LEU A 418 12.12 18.11 17.22
C LEU A 418 11.44 17.83 18.57
N GLY A 419 11.35 16.57 18.99
CA GLY A 419 10.73 16.18 20.26
C GLY A 419 9.21 16.34 20.26
N ALA A 420 8.57 16.24 19.10
CA ALA A 420 7.12 16.34 18.96
C ALA A 420 6.41 15.17 19.67
N SER A 421 5.27 15.49 20.27
CA SER A 421 4.33 14.54 20.86
C SER A 421 3.37 13.98 19.80
N VAL A 422 2.61 12.94 20.16
CA VAL A 422 1.53 12.44 19.28
C VAL A 422 0.44 13.48 19.04
N SER A 423 0.27 14.42 19.99
CA SER A 423 -0.71 15.51 19.84
C SER A 423 -0.29 16.52 18.79
N ASP A 424 1.00 16.79 18.66
CA ASP A 424 1.53 17.72 17.66
C ASP A 424 1.30 17.20 16.24
N LEU A 425 1.36 15.88 16.02
CA LEU A 425 1.07 15.25 14.72
C LEU A 425 -0.32 15.61 14.18
N LYS A 426 -1.31 15.78 15.06
CA LYS A 426 -2.68 16.16 14.68
C LYS A 426 -2.77 17.60 14.16
N THR A 427 -1.90 18.47 14.67
CA THR A 427 -1.90 19.90 14.36
C THR A 427 -1.01 20.28 13.19
N LEU A 428 -0.23 19.32 12.67
CA LEU A 428 0.61 19.55 11.50
C LEU A 428 -0.24 19.96 10.29
N GLU A 429 0.01 21.16 9.78
CA GLU A 429 -0.57 21.67 8.54
C GLU A 429 0.34 21.27 7.37
N LEU A 430 -0.01 20.19 6.69
CA LEU A 430 0.76 19.62 5.59
C LEU A 430 0.17 20.03 4.24
N ALA A 431 1.03 20.12 3.21
CA ALA A 431 0.61 20.51 1.87
C ALA A 431 -0.43 19.55 1.30
N TYR A 432 -1.59 20.08 0.93
CA TYR A 432 -2.70 19.33 0.37
C TYR A 432 -3.15 19.88 -0.99
N ALA A 433 -3.09 19.01 -1.99
CA ALA A 433 -3.97 19.00 -3.14
C ALA A 433 -4.23 17.53 -3.52
N PRO A 434 -5.30 17.23 -4.28
CA PRO A 434 -5.71 15.85 -4.57
C PRO A 434 -4.60 14.91 -5.10
N PRO A 435 -3.64 15.35 -5.94
CA PRO A 435 -2.56 14.49 -6.43
C PRO A 435 -1.46 14.17 -5.40
N TYR A 436 -1.42 14.84 -4.25
CA TYR A 436 -0.27 14.78 -3.35
C TYR A 436 -0.62 14.26 -1.96
N SER A 437 -1.81 14.56 -1.45
CA SER A 437 -2.23 14.11 -0.13
C SER A 437 -3.75 14.05 -0.03
N SER A 438 -4.26 13.81 1.18
CA SER A 438 -5.65 13.95 1.57
C SER A 438 -5.81 15.18 2.49
N ALA A 439 -7.05 15.64 2.69
CA ALA A 439 -7.33 16.76 3.60
C ALA A 439 -6.82 16.52 5.04
N LYS A 440 -6.67 15.25 5.42
CA LYS A 440 -5.92 14.81 6.59
C LYS A 440 -4.85 13.86 6.08
N ASP A 441 -3.58 14.22 6.27
CA ASP A 441 -2.47 13.37 5.83
C ASP A 441 -2.41 12.09 6.69
N PRO A 442 -1.86 10.97 6.16
CA PRO A 442 -1.56 9.79 6.98
C PRO A 442 -0.85 10.10 8.31
N VAL A 443 0.02 11.10 8.37
CA VAL A 443 0.67 11.53 9.64
C VAL A 443 -0.35 12.12 10.63
N ASN A 444 -1.27 12.97 10.16
CA ASN A 444 -2.34 13.49 11.01
C ASN A 444 -3.25 12.34 11.50
N MET A 445 -3.57 11.40 10.61
CA MET A 445 -4.37 10.23 10.94
C MET A 445 -3.72 9.36 12.02
N ALA A 446 -2.40 9.15 11.95
CA ALA A 446 -1.65 8.47 13.01
C ALA A 446 -1.76 9.21 14.35
N GLY A 447 -1.65 10.55 14.35
CA GLY A 447 -1.86 11.37 15.54
C GLY A 447 -3.27 11.25 16.14
N PHE A 448 -4.31 11.28 15.31
CA PHE A 448 -5.69 11.11 15.77
C PHE A 448 -5.94 9.72 16.37
N VAL A 449 -5.41 8.67 15.73
CA VAL A 449 -5.58 7.30 16.22
C VAL A 449 -4.79 7.09 17.51
N ALA A 450 -3.56 7.60 17.62
CA ALA A 450 -2.79 7.55 18.85
C ALA A 450 -3.52 8.21 20.02
N GLU A 451 -4.08 9.41 19.82
CA GLU A 451 -4.88 10.08 20.85
C GLU A 451 -6.13 9.26 21.24
N ASN A 452 -6.83 8.66 20.27
CA ASN A 452 -7.99 7.83 20.56
C ASN A 452 -7.62 6.62 21.43
N ILE A 453 -6.43 6.02 21.23
CA ILE A 453 -5.94 4.93 22.08
C ILE A 453 -5.63 5.44 23.49
N LEU A 454 -4.89 6.54 23.60
CA LEU A 454 -4.52 7.15 24.89
C LEU A 454 -5.76 7.54 25.72
N ASN A 455 -6.81 8.03 25.05
CA ASN A 455 -8.08 8.38 25.67
C ASN A 455 -9.03 7.18 25.87
N SER A 456 -8.55 5.94 25.66
CA SER A 456 -9.34 4.71 25.78
C SER A 456 -10.63 4.70 24.92
N MET A 457 -10.62 5.43 23.80
CA MET A 457 -11.75 5.48 22.86
C MET A 457 -11.76 4.28 21.91
N VAL A 458 -10.61 3.65 21.70
CA VAL A 458 -10.43 2.43 20.91
C VAL A 458 -9.24 1.65 21.45
N ALA A 459 -9.26 0.33 21.31
CA ALA A 459 -8.11 -0.54 21.54
C ALA A 459 -7.89 -1.41 20.30
N PHE A 460 -6.63 -1.71 19.98
CA PHE A 460 -6.31 -2.66 18.92
C PHE A 460 -6.25 -4.09 19.47
N ALA A 461 -6.72 -5.05 18.67
CA ALA A 461 -6.39 -6.44 18.87
C ALA A 461 -4.92 -6.70 18.48
N PRO A 462 -4.26 -7.72 19.03
CA PRO A 462 -2.97 -8.20 18.49
C PRO A 462 -3.09 -8.52 16.99
N TYR A 463 -2.02 -8.32 16.23
CA TYR A 463 -2.03 -8.62 14.79
C TYR A 463 -2.14 -10.13 14.51
N ASP A 464 -1.65 -10.94 15.44
CA ASP A 464 -1.56 -12.41 15.42
C ASP A 464 -2.70 -13.08 16.20
N PHE A 465 -3.77 -12.34 16.54
CA PHE A 465 -4.90 -12.95 17.21
C PHE A 465 -5.58 -13.99 16.29
N ASP A 466 -6.02 -15.09 16.88
CA ASP A 466 -6.69 -16.17 16.15
C ASP A 466 -8.22 -15.90 16.05
N PRO A 467 -8.77 -15.64 14.84
CA PRO A 467 -10.20 -15.44 14.66
C PRO A 467 -11.03 -16.71 14.89
N ALA A 468 -10.42 -17.91 14.87
CA ALA A 468 -11.12 -19.16 15.14
C ALA A 468 -11.36 -19.42 16.64
N SER A 469 -10.78 -18.59 17.52
CA SER A 469 -10.90 -18.73 18.98
C SER A 469 -12.34 -18.55 19.47
N GLU A 470 -12.85 -19.48 20.27
CA GLU A 470 -14.21 -19.39 20.85
C GLU A 470 -14.35 -18.28 21.92
N LYS A 471 -13.23 -17.71 22.34
CA LYS A 471 -13.18 -16.68 23.41
C LYS A 471 -13.53 -15.29 22.89
N VAL A 472 -13.52 -15.09 21.57
CA VAL A 472 -13.67 -13.79 20.93
C VAL A 472 -14.75 -13.88 19.86
N VAL A 473 -15.59 -12.85 19.80
CA VAL A 473 -16.56 -12.67 18.73
C VAL A 473 -15.93 -11.81 17.64
N VAL A 474 -15.74 -12.39 16.46
CA VAL A 474 -15.28 -11.64 15.28
C VAL A 474 -16.49 -11.01 14.61
N LEU A 475 -16.52 -9.68 14.55
CA LEU A 475 -17.60 -8.91 13.90
C LEU A 475 -17.08 -8.31 12.60
N ASP A 476 -17.55 -8.81 11.46
CA ASP A 476 -17.25 -8.25 10.15
C ASP A 476 -18.30 -7.21 9.76
N VAL A 477 -17.89 -5.95 9.64
CA VAL A 477 -18.78 -4.82 9.33
C VAL A 477 -18.68 -4.35 7.87
N ARG A 478 -18.03 -5.14 7.01
CA ARG A 478 -17.96 -4.89 5.57
C ARG A 478 -19.31 -5.13 4.88
N GLU A 479 -19.44 -4.66 3.65
CA GLU A 479 -20.59 -4.98 2.82
C GLU A 479 -20.53 -6.43 2.32
N GLN A 480 -21.68 -7.00 1.96
CA GLN A 480 -21.81 -8.40 1.51
C GLN A 480 -20.85 -8.77 0.36
N ALA A 481 -20.69 -7.88 -0.62
CA ALA A 481 -19.81 -8.10 -1.77
C ALA A 481 -18.34 -8.30 -1.36
N GLU A 482 -17.91 -7.72 -0.24
CA GLU A 482 -16.54 -7.82 0.26
C GLU A 482 -16.30 -9.15 0.98
N THR A 483 -17.30 -9.63 1.71
CA THR A 483 -17.26 -10.94 2.35
C THR A 483 -17.31 -12.07 1.32
N GLU A 484 -17.95 -11.84 0.17
CA GLU A 484 -17.91 -12.77 -0.97
C GLU A 484 -16.49 -12.91 -1.54
N VAL A 485 -15.68 -11.85 -1.59
CA VAL A 485 -14.25 -11.94 -1.98
C VAL A 485 -13.47 -12.75 -0.96
N PHE A 486 -13.57 -12.36 0.30
CA PHE A 486 -12.85 -12.98 1.41
C PHE A 486 -13.68 -12.85 2.68
N ALA A 487 -14.10 -13.99 3.22
CA ALA A 487 -14.82 -14.07 4.48
C ALA A 487 -13.86 -14.62 5.54
N LEU A 488 -13.94 -14.06 6.75
CA LEU A 488 -13.25 -14.61 7.91
C LEU A 488 -14.08 -15.77 8.46
N ASP A 489 -13.42 -16.87 8.81
CA ASP A 489 -14.11 -18.01 9.40
C ASP A 489 -14.76 -17.62 10.74
N ARG A 490 -15.94 -18.17 11.02
CA ARG A 490 -16.77 -17.89 12.22
C ARG A 490 -17.14 -16.42 12.46
N ALA A 491 -16.88 -15.50 11.52
CA ALA A 491 -17.22 -14.09 11.70
C ALA A 491 -18.73 -13.85 11.61
N ILE A 492 -19.27 -13.11 12.57
CA ILE A 492 -20.64 -12.58 12.50
C ILE A 492 -20.60 -11.40 11.53
N HIS A 493 -21.34 -11.50 10.43
CA HIS A 493 -21.41 -10.45 9.43
C HIS A 493 -22.61 -9.54 9.66
N ILE A 494 -22.32 -8.28 10.00
CA ILE A 494 -23.32 -7.21 10.17
C ILE A 494 -22.76 -5.94 9.53
N PRO A 495 -23.18 -5.58 8.30
CA PRO A 495 -22.72 -4.35 7.66
C PRO A 495 -22.86 -3.12 8.56
N LEU A 496 -21.89 -2.20 8.50
CA LEU A 496 -21.86 -1.02 9.39
C LEU A 496 -23.18 -0.23 9.40
N GLY A 497 -23.84 -0.13 8.25
CA GLY A 497 -25.14 0.56 8.10
C GLY A 497 -26.29 -0.10 8.88
N GLU A 498 -26.23 -1.41 9.07
CA GLU A 498 -27.25 -2.21 9.76
C GLU A 498 -26.96 -2.45 11.23
N LEU A 499 -25.71 -2.21 11.66
CA LEU A 499 -25.23 -2.53 13.00
C LEU A 499 -26.08 -1.90 14.11
N ARG A 500 -26.61 -0.67 13.91
CA ARG A 500 -27.47 0.00 14.90
C ARG A 500 -28.79 -0.75 15.14
N SER A 501 -29.41 -1.27 14.10
CA SER A 501 -30.68 -2.02 14.20
C SER A 501 -30.47 -3.45 14.69
N ARG A 502 -29.26 -4.00 14.52
CA ARG A 502 -28.93 -5.40 14.78
C ARG A 502 -28.06 -5.61 16.03
N LEU A 503 -27.99 -4.62 16.92
CA LEU A 503 -27.22 -4.71 18.17
C LEU A 503 -27.62 -5.88 19.07
N GLY A 504 -28.89 -6.33 19.01
CA GLY A 504 -29.39 -7.43 19.83
C GLY A 504 -28.83 -8.81 19.45
N GLU A 505 -28.15 -8.92 18.30
CA GLU A 505 -27.48 -10.15 17.86
C GLU A 505 -26.13 -10.36 18.53
N LEU A 506 -25.59 -9.33 19.20
CA LEU A 506 -24.29 -9.35 19.84
C LEU A 506 -24.42 -9.34 21.37
N ASP A 507 -23.62 -10.18 22.03
CA ASP A 507 -23.51 -10.16 23.48
C ASP A 507 -22.59 -9.02 23.96
N LYS A 508 -23.04 -8.28 24.98
CA LYS A 508 -22.36 -7.09 25.51
C LYS A 508 -21.16 -7.41 26.38
N GLU A 509 -21.12 -8.60 26.97
CA GLU A 509 -20.03 -9.03 27.85
C GLU A 509 -18.91 -9.77 27.11
N SER A 510 -19.22 -10.29 25.91
CA SER A 510 -18.25 -10.91 25.01
C SER A 510 -17.15 -9.93 24.57
N GLU A 511 -15.94 -10.46 24.36
CA GLU A 511 -14.87 -9.72 23.70
C GLU A 511 -15.11 -9.69 22.19
N ILE A 512 -15.30 -8.50 21.61
CA ILE A 512 -15.60 -8.30 20.20
C ILE A 512 -14.39 -7.70 19.48
N VAL A 513 -13.91 -8.36 18.43
CA VAL A 513 -12.91 -7.82 17.51
C VAL A 513 -13.59 -7.44 16.19
N VAL A 514 -13.54 -6.15 15.86
CA VAL A 514 -14.25 -5.60 14.70
C VAL A 514 -13.34 -5.54 13.48
N PHE A 515 -13.81 -6.11 12.37
CA PHE A 515 -13.14 -6.15 11.08
C PHE A 515 -13.81 -5.28 10.03
N CYS A 516 -12.97 -4.62 9.25
CA CYS A 516 -13.32 -4.01 8.00
C CYS A 516 -12.09 -3.98 7.10
N THR A 517 -12.21 -3.51 5.87
CA THR A 517 -11.13 -3.61 4.87
C THR A 517 -9.84 -2.90 5.28
N ILE A 518 -9.93 -1.70 5.88
CA ILE A 518 -8.78 -0.83 6.19
C ILE A 518 -8.80 -0.25 7.63
N GLY A 519 -9.69 -0.74 8.50
CA GLY A 519 -9.84 -0.31 9.90
C GLY A 519 -10.77 0.90 10.17
N VAL A 520 -11.02 1.79 9.20
CA VAL A 520 -11.85 3.01 9.44
C VAL A 520 -13.30 2.68 9.85
N ARG A 521 -13.96 1.77 9.11
CA ARG A 521 -15.32 1.32 9.45
C ARG A 521 -15.35 0.54 10.77
N SER A 522 -14.30 -0.23 11.08
CA SER A 522 -14.17 -0.93 12.36
C SER A 522 -14.11 0.04 13.52
N TYR A 523 -13.37 1.15 13.41
CA TYR A 523 -13.35 2.19 14.43
C TYR A 523 -14.76 2.76 14.68
N ASN A 524 -15.50 3.09 13.61
CA ASN A 524 -16.85 3.62 13.74
C ASN A 524 -17.81 2.62 14.41
N ALA A 525 -17.74 1.33 14.03
CA ALA A 525 -18.48 0.26 14.67
C ALA A 525 -18.07 0.09 16.14
N ALA A 526 -16.77 0.12 16.46
CA ALA A 526 -16.29 0.02 17.83
C ALA A 526 -16.82 1.16 18.71
N ARG A 527 -16.78 2.41 18.23
CA ARG A 527 -17.37 3.56 18.94
C ARG A 527 -18.88 3.44 19.12
N LEU A 528 -19.58 2.92 18.12
CA LEU A 528 -21.02 2.66 18.18
C LEU A 528 -21.32 1.61 19.26
N LEU A 529 -20.61 0.48 19.27
CA LEU A 529 -20.79 -0.58 20.26
C LEU A 529 -20.47 -0.07 21.67
N MET A 530 -19.31 0.56 21.88
CA MET A 530 -18.93 1.11 23.18
C MET A 530 -19.95 2.12 23.70
N GLY A 531 -20.50 2.96 22.82
CA GLY A 531 -21.58 3.90 23.15
C GLY A 531 -22.90 3.24 23.60
N HIS A 532 -23.12 1.97 23.27
CA HIS A 532 -24.28 1.17 23.68
C HIS A 532 -23.98 0.19 24.82
N GLY A 533 -22.83 0.37 25.50
CA GLY A 533 -22.46 -0.35 26.72
C GLY A 533 -21.71 -1.67 26.49
N PHE A 534 -21.19 -1.92 25.29
CA PHE A 534 -20.26 -3.04 25.06
C PHE A 534 -18.90 -2.68 25.67
N LYS A 535 -18.39 -3.53 26.57
CA LYS A 535 -17.21 -3.20 27.38
C LYS A 535 -15.88 -3.59 26.73
N ASN A 536 -15.85 -4.71 26.02
CA ASN A 536 -14.64 -5.35 25.50
C ASN A 536 -14.62 -5.30 23.98
N VAL A 537 -14.47 -4.10 23.39
CA VAL A 537 -14.46 -3.93 21.93
C VAL A 537 -13.09 -3.51 21.45
N LYS A 538 -12.51 -4.29 20.53
CA LYS A 538 -11.22 -4.04 19.89
C LYS A 538 -11.38 -3.93 18.38
N VAL A 539 -10.43 -3.28 17.73
CA VAL A 539 -10.34 -3.18 16.27
C VAL A 539 -9.14 -3.99 15.80
N TYR A 540 -9.28 -4.75 14.71
CA TYR A 540 -8.12 -5.38 14.10
C TYR A 540 -7.23 -4.32 13.40
N PRO A 541 -5.90 -4.32 13.64
CA PRO A 541 -4.98 -3.35 13.03
C PRO A 541 -5.04 -3.40 11.51
N ALA A 542 -5.10 -2.23 10.86
CA ALA A 542 -5.08 -2.07 9.40
C ALA A 542 -6.15 -2.84 8.57
N GLY A 543 -7.06 -3.59 9.21
CA GLY A 543 -8.18 -4.26 8.57
C GLY A 543 -7.87 -5.58 7.86
N THR A 544 -8.85 -6.11 7.14
CA THR A 544 -8.83 -7.46 6.57
C THR A 544 -7.73 -7.68 5.53
N ARG A 545 -7.28 -6.63 4.82
CA ARG A 545 -6.17 -6.75 3.87
C ARG A 545 -4.85 -7.01 4.55
N PHE A 546 -4.61 -6.30 5.64
CA PHE A 546 -3.46 -6.56 6.48
C PHE A 546 -3.51 -7.99 7.03
N TYR A 547 -4.70 -8.46 7.46
CA TYR A 547 -4.91 -9.85 7.86
C TYR A 547 -4.55 -10.85 6.75
N GLN A 548 -5.05 -10.63 5.52
CA GLN A 548 -4.72 -11.49 4.37
C GLN A 548 -3.21 -11.55 4.12
N SER A 549 -2.51 -10.42 4.22
CA SER A 549 -1.06 -10.36 4.13
C SER A 549 -0.36 -11.09 5.28
N MET A 550 -0.91 -11.11 6.50
CA MET A 550 -0.34 -11.89 7.61
C MET A 550 -0.54 -13.40 7.44
N HIS A 551 -1.57 -13.82 6.70
CA HIS A 551 -1.95 -15.22 6.49
C HIS A 551 -1.78 -15.67 5.01
N TYR A 552 -0.90 -15.00 4.26
CA TYR A 552 -0.89 -15.19 2.80
C TYR A 552 -0.42 -16.58 2.36
N ARG A 553 0.42 -17.25 3.18
CA ARG A 553 0.89 -18.63 2.97
C ARG A 553 -0.21 -19.67 3.20
N GLU A 554 -1.14 -19.39 4.12
CA GLU A 554 -2.27 -20.29 4.44
C GLU A 554 -3.42 -20.16 3.42
N ASN A 555 -3.58 -18.96 2.85
CA ASN A 555 -4.68 -18.64 1.94
C ASN A 555 -4.42 -19.00 0.46
N ASP A 556 -3.37 -19.79 0.15
CA ASP A 556 -2.96 -20.19 -1.21
C ASP A 556 -2.81 -18.98 -2.17
N LEU A 557 -2.30 -17.86 -1.66
CA LEU A 557 -2.18 -16.57 -2.36
C LEU A 557 -0.83 -16.37 -3.07
N SER A 558 -0.02 -17.43 -3.21
CA SER A 558 1.37 -17.38 -3.68
C SER A 558 1.56 -17.64 -5.18
N ALA A 559 0.48 -17.64 -5.99
CA ALA A 559 0.63 -17.71 -7.44
C ALA A 559 1.42 -16.49 -7.97
N PRO A 560 2.52 -16.69 -8.71
CA PRO A 560 3.32 -15.59 -9.24
C PRO A 560 2.51 -14.80 -10.27
N VAL A 561 2.52 -13.46 -10.14
CA VAL A 561 1.98 -12.58 -11.18
C VAL A 561 2.95 -12.61 -12.35
N GLN A 562 2.51 -13.08 -13.52
CA GLN A 562 3.36 -13.08 -14.72
C GLN A 562 3.62 -11.63 -15.16
N ASN A 563 4.81 -11.12 -14.87
CA ASN A 563 5.30 -9.87 -15.46
C ASN A 563 5.67 -10.12 -16.93
N ILE A 564 4.79 -9.74 -17.86
CA ILE A 564 5.11 -9.68 -19.28
C ILE A 564 5.86 -8.36 -19.55
N PRO A 565 6.97 -8.35 -20.32
CA PRO A 565 7.68 -7.11 -20.65
C PRO A 565 6.79 -6.12 -21.40
N GLN A 566 6.90 -4.83 -21.05
CA GLN A 566 6.26 -3.73 -21.76
C GLN A 566 6.63 -3.73 -23.24
N ALA A 567 5.68 -4.10 -24.10
CA ALA A 567 5.70 -3.73 -25.51
C ALA A 567 5.04 -2.35 -25.65
N SER A 568 5.80 -1.44 -26.28
CA SER A 568 5.33 -0.15 -26.80
C SER A 568 3.93 -0.28 -27.43
N CYS A 569 3.05 0.66 -27.09
CA CYS A 569 1.79 1.01 -27.77
C CYS A 569 1.65 0.37 -29.17
N GLY A 570 0.93 -0.74 -29.26
CA GLY A 570 0.69 -1.48 -30.50
C GLY A 570 -0.22 -2.67 -30.25
N GLN A 571 -1.31 -2.73 -31.00
CA GLN A 571 -2.40 -3.72 -30.96
C GLN A 571 -1.99 -5.13 -30.54
N LEU A 572 -2.66 -5.67 -29.50
CA LEU A 572 -2.70 -7.09 -29.21
C LEU A 572 -3.36 -7.84 -30.37
N ALA A 573 -2.60 -8.73 -31.01
CA ALA A 573 -3.11 -9.69 -31.96
C ALA A 573 -3.46 -11.00 -31.23
N GLY A 574 -4.72 -11.45 -31.32
CA GLY A 574 -5.05 -12.87 -31.28
C GLY A 574 -5.91 -13.41 -30.13
N SER A 575 -7.12 -12.90 -29.91
CA SER A 575 -8.36 -13.70 -29.85
C SER A 575 -9.57 -12.77 -29.97
N GLU A 576 -10.49 -13.03 -30.90
CA GLU A 576 -11.69 -12.20 -31.10
C GLU A 576 -12.70 -12.47 -29.97
N ALA A 577 -12.44 -11.90 -28.80
CA ALA A 577 -13.44 -11.75 -27.76
C ALA A 577 -13.82 -10.27 -27.70
N LYS A 578 -15.05 -9.94 -28.11
CA LYS A 578 -15.53 -8.55 -28.22
C LYS A 578 -15.64 -7.95 -26.82
N LEU A 579 -14.85 -6.90 -26.55
CA LEU A 579 -14.92 -6.16 -25.30
C LEU A 579 -16.27 -5.41 -25.20
N SER A 580 -17.07 -5.71 -24.18
CA SER A 580 -18.43 -5.19 -24.02
C SER A 580 -18.48 -3.91 -23.18
N MET A 581 -17.55 -3.75 -22.23
CA MET A 581 -17.54 -2.61 -21.30
C MET A 581 -16.11 -2.32 -20.81
N ARG A 582 -15.84 -1.06 -20.48
CA ARG A 582 -14.63 -0.61 -19.78
C ARG A 582 -15.01 0.10 -18.48
N LEU A 583 -14.39 -0.28 -17.38
CA LEU A 583 -14.54 0.34 -16.07
C LEU A 583 -13.19 0.89 -15.62
N ASP A 584 -13.14 2.21 -15.42
CA ASP A 584 -11.99 2.84 -14.78
C ASP A 584 -12.28 3.01 -13.29
N CYS A 585 -11.67 2.14 -12.49
CA CYS A 585 -11.73 2.14 -11.03
C CYS A 585 -10.40 2.65 -10.43
N SER A 586 -9.52 3.29 -11.22
CA SER A 586 -8.25 3.80 -10.71
C SER A 586 -8.46 4.90 -9.67
N GLY A 587 -7.71 4.82 -8.56
CA GLY A 587 -7.88 5.65 -7.36
C GLY A 587 -8.85 5.06 -6.32
N MET A 588 -9.79 4.20 -6.72
CA MET A 588 -10.68 3.54 -5.76
C MET A 588 -9.91 2.49 -4.95
N GLN A 589 -10.10 2.49 -3.64
CA GLN A 589 -9.67 1.39 -2.78
C GLN A 589 -10.76 0.34 -2.72
N CYS A 590 -10.39 -0.91 -2.44
CA CYS A 590 -11.35 -1.92 -2.05
C CYS A 590 -12.23 -1.45 -0.87
N PRO A 591 -13.56 -1.59 -1.01
CA PRO A 591 -14.24 -2.45 -1.99
C PRO A 591 -14.65 -1.82 -3.31
N GLY A 592 -14.31 -0.55 -3.56
CA GLY A 592 -14.75 0.22 -4.72
C GLY A 592 -14.62 -0.53 -6.06
N PRO A 593 -13.42 -0.99 -6.47
CA PRO A 593 -13.26 -1.70 -7.73
C PRO A 593 -14.14 -2.95 -7.85
N ILE A 594 -14.16 -3.81 -6.83
CA ILE A 594 -14.98 -5.04 -6.85
C ILE A 594 -16.47 -4.74 -6.86
N MET A 595 -16.91 -3.71 -6.14
CA MET A 595 -18.32 -3.29 -6.16
C MET A 595 -18.74 -2.76 -7.52
N GLU A 596 -17.89 -1.96 -8.18
CA GLU A 596 -18.14 -1.48 -9.55
C GLU A 596 -18.14 -2.64 -10.55
N VAL A 597 -17.22 -3.60 -10.42
CA VAL A 597 -17.26 -4.84 -11.20
C VAL A 597 -18.55 -5.61 -10.95
N PHE A 598 -18.94 -5.82 -9.70
CA PHE A 598 -20.15 -6.55 -9.34
C PHE A 598 -21.40 -5.89 -9.94
N GLU A 599 -21.52 -4.57 -9.85
CA GLU A 599 -22.63 -3.81 -10.45
C GLU A 599 -22.59 -3.76 -11.98
N ALA A 600 -21.40 -3.76 -12.59
CA ALA A 600 -21.24 -3.85 -14.04
C ALA A 600 -21.55 -5.26 -14.57
N MET A 601 -21.08 -6.31 -13.90
CA MET A 601 -21.31 -7.71 -14.26
C MET A 601 -22.78 -8.11 -14.17
N LYS A 602 -23.55 -7.47 -13.29
CA LYS A 602 -25.03 -7.57 -13.27
C LYS A 602 -25.69 -7.02 -14.54
N LYS A 603 -25.05 -6.13 -15.28
CA LYS A 603 -25.57 -5.48 -16.49
C LYS A 603 -25.13 -6.16 -17.79
N LEU A 604 -24.16 -7.08 -17.73
CA LEU A 604 -23.62 -7.82 -18.88
C LEU A 604 -24.41 -9.11 -19.15
N ASN A 605 -24.42 -9.56 -20.41
CA ASN A 605 -24.95 -10.87 -20.80
C ASN A 605 -23.90 -11.97 -20.61
N ASP A 606 -24.33 -13.24 -20.52
CA ASP A 606 -23.42 -14.39 -20.40
C ASP A 606 -22.40 -14.42 -21.54
N GLY A 607 -21.12 -14.61 -21.22
CA GLY A 607 -20.02 -14.61 -22.19
C GLY A 607 -19.50 -13.23 -22.59
N GLU A 608 -20.14 -12.13 -22.20
CA GLU A 608 -19.62 -10.77 -22.40
C GLU A 608 -18.45 -10.46 -21.47
N ILE A 609 -17.56 -9.57 -21.93
CA ILE A 609 -16.28 -9.27 -21.27
C ILE A 609 -16.24 -7.81 -20.85
N VAL A 610 -15.85 -7.57 -19.60
CA VAL A 610 -15.52 -6.24 -19.08
C VAL A 610 -14.02 -6.11 -18.85
N GLU A 611 -13.46 -4.99 -19.30
CA GLU A 611 -12.11 -4.57 -18.93
C GLU A 611 -12.23 -3.64 -17.72
N VAL A 612 -11.45 -3.91 -16.68
CA VAL A 612 -11.47 -3.17 -15.43
C VAL A 612 -10.06 -2.74 -15.12
N SER A 613 -9.81 -1.42 -15.03
CA SER A 613 -8.56 -0.87 -14.51
C SER A 613 -8.72 -0.45 -13.06
N ALA A 614 -7.78 -0.82 -12.18
CA ALA A 614 -7.73 -0.35 -10.81
C ALA A 614 -6.29 -0.16 -10.34
N SER A 615 -6.00 0.92 -9.64
CA SER A 615 -4.65 1.18 -9.10
C SER A 615 -4.34 0.32 -7.86
N ASP A 616 -5.35 -0.31 -7.28
CA ASP A 616 -5.24 -1.01 -6.02
C ASP A 616 -4.54 -2.39 -6.14
N PRO A 617 -3.39 -2.65 -5.47
CA PRO A 617 -2.68 -3.93 -5.55
C PRO A 617 -3.45 -5.17 -5.10
N GLY A 618 -4.47 -4.98 -4.25
CA GLY A 618 -5.34 -6.07 -3.84
C GLY A 618 -6.36 -6.48 -4.92
N PHE A 619 -6.69 -5.58 -5.86
CA PHE A 619 -7.72 -5.81 -6.87
C PHE A 619 -7.44 -7.04 -7.73
N ALA A 620 -6.19 -7.21 -8.19
CA ALA A 620 -5.81 -8.35 -9.03
C ALA A 620 -6.11 -9.71 -8.37
N ARG A 621 -6.07 -9.80 -7.04
CA ARG A 621 -6.45 -11.04 -6.33
C ARG A 621 -7.93 -11.09 -6.04
N ASP A 622 -8.46 -9.97 -5.58
CA ASP A 622 -9.87 -9.85 -5.21
C ASP A 622 -10.76 -10.21 -6.42
N ILE A 623 -10.36 -9.83 -7.63
CA ILE A 623 -11.11 -10.09 -8.87
C ILE A 623 -11.09 -11.57 -9.27
N GLU A 624 -9.98 -12.27 -9.08
CA GLU A 624 -9.87 -13.70 -9.37
C GLU A 624 -10.66 -14.54 -8.36
N ALA A 625 -10.55 -14.20 -7.07
CA ALA A 625 -11.31 -14.84 -6.00
C ALA A 625 -12.81 -14.60 -6.18
N TRP A 626 -13.21 -13.36 -6.45
CA TRP A 626 -14.59 -12.98 -6.73
C TRP A 626 -15.13 -13.72 -7.95
N ALA A 627 -14.40 -13.74 -9.06
CA ALA A 627 -14.83 -14.42 -10.28
C ALA A 627 -15.05 -15.92 -10.03
N ARG A 628 -14.10 -16.59 -9.35
CA ARG A 628 -14.20 -18.01 -9.00
C ARG A 628 -15.44 -18.31 -8.15
N ARG A 629 -15.73 -17.48 -7.14
CA ARG A 629 -16.86 -17.68 -6.21
C ARG A 629 -18.22 -17.32 -6.82
N THR A 630 -18.25 -16.39 -7.78
CA THR A 630 -19.47 -15.95 -8.46
C THR A 630 -19.74 -16.68 -9.78
N GLY A 631 -18.87 -17.62 -10.17
CA GLY A 631 -18.99 -18.40 -11.41
C GLY A 631 -18.56 -17.65 -12.68
N ASN A 632 -17.89 -16.50 -12.55
CA ASN A 632 -17.32 -15.72 -13.64
C ASN A 632 -15.88 -16.17 -13.96
N THR A 633 -15.36 -15.79 -15.13
CA THR A 633 -14.03 -16.19 -15.59
C THR A 633 -13.13 -14.97 -15.79
N VAL A 634 -11.97 -14.91 -15.14
CA VAL A 634 -10.94 -13.92 -15.47
C VAL A 634 -10.16 -14.42 -16.69
N ILE A 635 -10.23 -13.70 -17.81
CA ILE A 635 -9.54 -14.02 -19.07
C ILE A 635 -8.07 -13.60 -18.99
N SER A 636 -7.82 -12.38 -18.51
CA SER A 636 -6.47 -11.86 -18.30
C SER A 636 -6.46 -10.92 -17.10
N ASN A 637 -5.30 -10.82 -16.47
CA ASN A 637 -5.04 -9.96 -15.32
C ASN A 637 -3.61 -9.46 -15.44
N GLU A 638 -3.45 -8.27 -16.01
CA GLU A 638 -2.16 -7.70 -16.37
C GLU A 638 -1.87 -6.46 -15.54
N LYS A 639 -0.58 -6.20 -15.30
CA LYS A 639 -0.13 -4.98 -14.64
C LYS A 639 0.39 -3.99 -15.67
N HIS A 640 -0.24 -2.82 -15.79
CA HIS A 640 0.15 -1.75 -16.70
C HIS A 640 0.61 -0.54 -15.89
N GLY A 641 1.92 -0.45 -15.61
CA GLY A 641 2.46 0.59 -14.73
C GLY A 641 2.04 0.38 -13.28
N TYR A 642 1.28 1.31 -12.70
CA TYR A 642 0.71 1.19 -11.35
C TYR A 642 -0.74 0.67 -11.35
N ASP A 643 -1.37 0.53 -12.51
CA ASP A 643 -2.74 0.03 -12.64
C ASP A 643 -2.73 -1.48 -12.94
N TYR A 644 -3.70 -2.18 -12.36
CA TYR A 644 -4.04 -3.57 -12.66
C TYR A 644 -5.23 -3.58 -13.60
N VAL A 645 -5.09 -4.24 -14.74
CA VAL A 645 -6.11 -4.34 -15.78
C VAL A 645 -6.56 -5.79 -15.90
N ALA A 646 -7.81 -6.05 -15.51
CA ALA A 646 -8.42 -7.37 -15.60
C ALA A 646 -9.48 -7.42 -16.69
N LEU A 647 -9.43 -8.43 -17.55
CA LEU A 647 -10.52 -8.81 -18.45
C LEU A 647 -11.34 -9.90 -17.76
N VAL A 648 -12.58 -9.60 -17.43
CA VAL A 648 -13.48 -10.54 -16.74
C VAL A 648 -14.66 -10.86 -17.64
N GLN A 649 -14.86 -12.14 -17.91
CA GLN A 649 -15.98 -12.67 -18.66
C GLN A 649 -17.08 -13.13 -17.72
N LYS A 650 -18.31 -12.76 -18.04
CA LYS A 650 -19.47 -13.28 -17.33
C LYS A 650 -19.61 -14.78 -17.54
N GLY A 651 -19.74 -15.50 -16.44
CA GLY A 651 -19.94 -16.95 -16.43
C GLY A 651 -21.08 -17.35 -17.34
N VAL A 652 -20.84 -18.33 -18.21
CA VAL A 652 -21.91 -18.96 -18.99
C VAL A 652 -22.50 -20.05 -18.11
N LYS A 653 -23.80 -19.98 -17.80
CA LYS A 653 -24.47 -21.03 -17.02
C LYS A 653 -24.44 -22.37 -17.76
N THR A 654 -23.41 -23.19 -17.55
CA THR A 654 -23.43 -24.62 -17.89
C THR A 654 -24.05 -25.38 -16.72
N ALA A 655 -25.22 -25.97 -16.97
CA ALA A 655 -25.94 -26.77 -16.00
C ALA A 655 -25.06 -27.92 -15.44
N LYS A 656 -24.57 -27.73 -14.22
CA LYS A 656 -24.37 -28.81 -13.25
C LYS A 656 -24.88 -28.32 -11.91
N GLU A 657 -26.00 -28.93 -11.52
CA GLU A 657 -26.73 -28.67 -10.28
C GLU A 657 -25.84 -28.87 -9.05
N ILE A 658 -25.76 -27.84 -8.22
CA ILE A 658 -25.85 -27.98 -6.76
C ILE A 658 -26.91 -26.96 -6.33
N GLU A 659 -27.99 -27.46 -5.74
CA GLU A 659 -29.18 -26.71 -5.36
C GLU A 659 -28.88 -25.62 -4.32
N VAL A 660 -29.23 -24.37 -4.66
CA VAL A 660 -29.82 -23.39 -3.73
C VAL A 660 -30.89 -22.61 -4.50
N LYS A 661 -32.18 -22.73 -4.12
CA LYS A 661 -33.27 -21.80 -4.49
C LYS A 661 -32.98 -20.43 -3.86
N SER A 662 -33.24 -19.25 -4.43
CA SER A 662 -34.13 -18.81 -5.51
C SER A 662 -33.70 -17.39 -5.93
N ASP A 663 -33.51 -17.09 -7.22
CA ASP A 663 -33.28 -15.71 -7.66
C ASP A 663 -34.60 -15.06 -8.09
N ASN A 664 -35.13 -14.22 -7.19
CA ASN A 664 -36.23 -13.31 -7.46
C ASN A 664 -35.65 -12.01 -8.03
N ASP A 665 -35.59 -11.85 -9.35
CA ASP A 665 -34.93 -10.70 -10.01
C ASP A 665 -35.89 -9.66 -10.59
N GLY A 666 -37.20 -9.88 -10.42
CA GLY A 666 -38.25 -8.95 -10.83
C GLY A 666 -38.21 -7.60 -10.11
N LYS A 667 -38.93 -6.62 -10.64
CA LYS A 667 -39.13 -5.29 -10.04
C LYS A 667 -40.62 -5.00 -9.95
N THR A 668 -41.09 -4.70 -8.75
CA THR A 668 -42.46 -4.25 -8.55
C THR A 668 -42.53 -2.77 -8.25
N ILE A 669 -43.51 -2.08 -8.83
CA ILE A 669 -43.76 -0.65 -8.62
C ILE A 669 -45.25 -0.45 -8.34
N ILE A 670 -45.61 -0.05 -7.12
CA ILE A 670 -46.96 0.42 -6.80
C ILE A 670 -47.07 1.88 -7.21
N VAL A 671 -48.01 2.18 -8.12
CA VAL A 671 -48.34 3.55 -8.52
C VAL A 671 -49.65 3.94 -7.87
N PHE A 672 -49.55 4.64 -6.75
CA PHE A 672 -50.70 5.16 -6.00
C PHE A 672 -51.04 6.58 -6.46
N SER A 673 -50.04 7.39 -6.80
CA SER A 673 -50.23 8.81 -7.13
C SER A 673 -50.73 9.03 -8.57
N GLY A 674 -51.64 9.99 -8.76
CA GLY A 674 -52.14 10.44 -10.06
C GLY A 674 -51.49 11.74 -10.58
N ASP A 675 -50.38 12.16 -9.97
CA ASP A 675 -49.67 13.39 -10.35
C ASP A 675 -48.72 13.12 -11.53
N LEU A 676 -48.69 14.02 -12.52
CA LEU A 676 -47.95 13.86 -13.78
C LEU A 676 -46.46 13.56 -13.56
N ASP A 677 -45.80 14.28 -12.66
CA ASP A 677 -44.36 14.14 -12.39
C ASP A 677 -44.00 12.81 -11.70
N LYS A 678 -44.84 12.32 -10.80
CA LYS A 678 -44.62 11.04 -10.11
C LYS A 678 -44.88 9.86 -11.04
N VAL A 679 -45.95 9.93 -11.83
CA VAL A 679 -46.29 8.91 -12.82
C VAL A 679 -45.23 8.85 -13.93
N LEU A 680 -44.73 10.02 -14.36
CA LEU A 680 -43.61 10.09 -15.31
C LEU A 680 -42.36 9.42 -14.75
N ALA A 681 -42.03 9.65 -13.47
CA ALA A 681 -40.92 8.97 -12.81
C ALA A 681 -41.13 7.45 -12.76
N SER A 682 -42.33 6.97 -12.43
CA SER A 682 -42.65 5.53 -12.40
C SER A 682 -42.39 4.85 -13.75
N PHE A 683 -42.83 5.46 -14.86
CA PHE A 683 -42.62 4.89 -16.20
C PHE A 683 -41.18 5.03 -16.71
N ILE A 684 -40.43 6.05 -16.29
CA ILE A 684 -38.98 6.14 -16.58
C ILE A 684 -38.23 5.02 -15.86
N ILE A 685 -38.54 4.79 -14.58
CA ILE A 685 -37.93 3.72 -13.79
C ILE A 685 -38.30 2.35 -14.38
N ALA A 686 -39.57 2.13 -14.73
CA ALA A 686 -40.03 0.87 -15.30
C ALA A 686 -39.37 0.57 -16.66
N ASN A 687 -39.31 1.54 -17.57
CA ASN A 687 -38.62 1.35 -18.85
C ASN A 687 -37.12 1.16 -18.69
N GLY A 688 -36.48 1.85 -17.74
CA GLY A 688 -35.08 1.63 -17.41
C GLY A 688 -34.81 0.22 -16.90
N ALA A 689 -35.66 -0.28 -15.99
CA ALA A 689 -35.56 -1.64 -15.47
C ALA A 689 -35.84 -2.70 -16.56
N ALA A 690 -36.85 -2.49 -17.40
CA ALA A 690 -37.15 -3.39 -18.52
C ALA A 690 -36.03 -3.41 -19.58
N ALA A 691 -35.41 -2.26 -19.87
CA ALA A 691 -34.26 -2.18 -20.78
C ALA A 691 -33.00 -2.89 -20.25
N MET A 692 -32.93 -3.13 -18.93
CA MET A 692 -31.90 -3.96 -18.28
C MET A 692 -32.26 -5.46 -18.28
N GLY A 693 -33.28 -5.88 -19.03
CA GLY A 693 -33.72 -7.26 -19.16
C GLY A 693 -34.45 -7.82 -17.93
N ARG A 694 -34.87 -6.97 -16.99
CA ARG A 694 -35.53 -7.40 -15.75
C ARG A 694 -37.05 -7.47 -15.94
N PRO A 695 -37.75 -8.51 -15.43
CA PRO A 695 -39.20 -8.52 -15.37
C PRO A 695 -39.71 -7.36 -14.51
N VAL A 696 -40.65 -6.56 -15.01
CA VAL A 696 -41.21 -5.42 -14.26
C VAL A 696 -42.73 -5.52 -14.19
N THR A 697 -43.27 -5.45 -12.98
CA THR A 697 -44.71 -5.32 -12.73
C THR A 697 -45.01 -3.95 -12.13
N MET A 698 -45.87 -3.18 -12.80
CA MET A 698 -46.41 -1.93 -12.28
C MET A 698 -47.86 -2.13 -11.83
N PHE A 699 -48.13 -1.92 -10.54
CA PHE A 699 -49.45 -2.08 -9.94
C PHE A 699 -50.10 -0.72 -9.67
N PHE A 700 -51.13 -0.39 -10.44
CA PHE A 700 -51.85 0.87 -10.35
C PHE A 700 -53.06 0.74 -9.41
N THR A 701 -53.12 1.61 -8.41
CA THR A 701 -54.20 1.61 -7.42
C THR A 701 -54.62 3.04 -7.09
N PHE A 702 -55.85 3.20 -6.59
CA PHE A 702 -56.45 4.50 -6.25
C PHE A 702 -56.22 5.56 -7.35
N TRP A 703 -55.61 6.70 -7.02
CA TRP A 703 -55.47 7.84 -7.93
C TRP A 703 -54.61 7.53 -9.18
N GLY A 704 -53.67 6.60 -9.07
CA GLY A 704 -52.85 6.11 -10.17
C GLY A 704 -53.66 5.48 -11.31
N LEU A 705 -54.84 4.91 -11.02
CA LEU A 705 -55.72 4.32 -12.04
C LEU A 705 -56.18 5.35 -13.10
N ASN A 706 -56.24 6.64 -12.76
CA ASN A 706 -56.67 7.68 -13.69
C ASN A 706 -55.74 7.85 -14.90
N VAL A 707 -54.47 7.46 -14.74
CA VAL A 707 -53.46 7.47 -15.81
C VAL A 707 -53.83 6.48 -16.92
N LEU A 708 -54.36 5.32 -16.53
CA LEU A 708 -54.69 4.20 -17.41
C LEU A 708 -56.08 4.33 -18.07
N ARG A 709 -56.84 5.40 -17.80
CA ARG A 709 -58.15 5.62 -18.41
C ARG A 709 -58.02 6.13 -19.84
N LYS A 710 -58.87 5.64 -20.74
CA LYS A 710 -59.04 6.18 -22.10
C LYS A 710 -59.45 7.66 -22.02
N ALA A 711 -58.89 8.49 -22.91
CA ALA A 711 -59.17 9.93 -22.95
C ALA A 711 -60.62 10.23 -23.39
N GLU A 712 -61.22 9.32 -24.16
CA GLU A 712 -62.58 9.42 -24.68
C GLU A 712 -63.64 9.08 -23.62
N LYS A 713 -64.83 9.71 -23.74
CA LYS A 713 -65.94 9.43 -22.83
C LYS A 713 -66.78 8.27 -23.36
N ILE A 714 -66.66 7.12 -22.71
CA ILE A 714 -67.48 5.94 -22.97
C ILE A 714 -68.76 6.04 -22.14
N LYS A 715 -69.91 5.85 -22.79
CA LYS A 715 -71.22 5.79 -22.11
C LYS A 715 -71.41 4.37 -21.59
N LEU A 716 -71.49 4.22 -20.27
CA LEU A 716 -71.70 2.96 -19.58
C LEU A 716 -72.84 3.11 -18.58
N ASP A 717 -73.51 2.01 -18.26
CA ASP A 717 -74.56 1.97 -17.25
C ASP A 717 -73.93 1.94 -15.85
N LYS A 718 -74.12 3.01 -15.07
CA LYS A 718 -73.47 3.24 -13.77
C LYS A 718 -74.46 3.82 -12.77
N SER A 719 -74.27 3.52 -11.48
CA SER A 719 -75.04 4.16 -10.42
C SER A 719 -74.80 5.68 -10.39
N PHE A 720 -75.77 6.45 -9.88
CA PHE A 720 -75.67 7.93 -9.82
C PHE A 720 -74.40 8.41 -9.10
N VAL A 721 -74.01 7.71 -8.03
CA VAL A 721 -72.80 8.01 -7.23
C VAL A 721 -71.51 7.69 -8.00
N GLU A 722 -71.43 6.53 -8.68
CA GLU A 722 -70.28 6.14 -9.52
C GLU A 722 -70.09 7.09 -10.71
N SER A 723 -71.19 7.54 -11.32
CA SER A 723 -71.16 8.49 -12.44
C SER A 723 -70.65 9.86 -12.00
N MET A 724 -71.02 10.31 -10.80
CA MET A 724 -70.52 11.56 -10.20
C MET A 724 -69.02 11.48 -9.87
N PHE A 725 -68.58 10.40 -9.20
CA PHE A 725 -67.17 10.18 -8.86
C PHE A 725 -66.28 10.09 -10.11
N GLY A 726 -66.68 9.27 -11.09
CA GLY A 726 -65.97 9.08 -12.36
C GLY A 726 -65.93 10.32 -13.27
N GLY A 727 -66.80 11.30 -13.03
CA GLY A 727 -66.84 12.60 -13.70
C GLY A 727 -65.88 13.65 -13.10
N MET A 728 -65.59 13.56 -11.80
CA MET A 728 -64.70 14.50 -11.09
C MET A 728 -63.21 14.17 -11.26
N MET A 729 -62.88 12.94 -11.69
CA MET A 729 -61.52 12.46 -11.82
C MET A 729 -60.95 12.67 -13.25
N PRO A 730 -59.65 12.97 -13.38
CA PRO A 730 -59.00 13.15 -14.68
C PRO A 730 -59.09 11.86 -15.52
N ARG A 731 -59.07 12.03 -16.85
CA ARG A 731 -59.15 10.94 -17.83
C ARG A 731 -57.91 10.99 -18.73
N GLY A 732 -57.08 9.97 -18.61
CA GLY A 732 -55.88 9.78 -19.42
C GLY A 732 -54.68 10.59 -18.94
N ALA A 733 -53.51 10.12 -19.37
CA ALA A 733 -52.19 10.66 -19.08
C ALA A 733 -52.05 12.17 -19.32
N ASP A 734 -52.82 12.71 -20.28
CA ASP A 734 -52.68 14.08 -20.71
C ASP A 734 -53.33 15.12 -19.78
N LYS A 735 -54.29 14.71 -18.96
CA LYS A 735 -55.04 15.59 -18.04
C LYS A 735 -54.50 15.58 -16.60
N LEU A 736 -53.37 14.92 -16.38
CA LEU A 736 -52.73 14.86 -15.06
C LEU A 736 -52.11 16.21 -14.67
N LYS A 737 -52.18 16.53 -13.38
CA LYS A 737 -51.65 17.77 -12.80
C LYS A 737 -50.28 17.51 -12.17
N LEU A 738 -49.44 18.52 -12.06
CA LEU A 738 -48.20 18.40 -11.29
C LEU A 738 -48.47 18.35 -9.78
N SER A 739 -47.68 17.56 -9.07
CA SER A 739 -47.77 17.39 -7.61
C SER A 739 -47.49 18.70 -6.86
N LYS A 740 -46.61 19.56 -7.41
CA LYS A 740 -46.28 20.89 -6.90
C LYS A 740 -46.22 21.88 -8.06
N MET A 741 -46.43 23.17 -7.77
CA MET A 741 -46.31 24.26 -8.76
C MET A 741 -47.20 24.10 -10.00
N ASN A 742 -48.40 23.53 -9.84
CA ASN A 742 -49.33 23.33 -10.96
C ASN A 742 -49.90 24.67 -11.51
N PHE A 743 -49.97 25.74 -10.72
CA PHE A 743 -50.45 27.09 -11.09
C PHE A 743 -51.69 27.07 -12.02
N MET A 744 -52.80 26.49 -11.55
CA MET A 744 -54.04 26.31 -12.34
C MET A 744 -53.82 25.64 -13.72
N GLY A 745 -52.84 24.74 -13.83
CA GLY A 745 -52.50 23.99 -15.05
C GLY A 745 -51.40 24.62 -15.91
N MET A 746 -50.91 25.83 -15.58
CA MET A 746 -49.77 26.44 -16.27
C MET A 746 -48.49 25.65 -16.06
N GLY A 747 -48.29 25.08 -14.87
CA GLY A 747 -47.12 24.26 -14.53
C GLY A 747 -47.03 23.01 -15.41
N SER A 748 -48.11 22.25 -15.54
CA SER A 748 -48.15 21.06 -16.40
C SER A 748 -47.85 21.39 -17.88
N LYS A 749 -48.39 22.51 -18.40
CA LYS A 749 -48.11 22.94 -19.77
C LYS A 749 -46.65 23.35 -19.97
N MET A 750 -46.07 24.05 -18.98
CA MET A 750 -44.67 24.46 -19.00
C MET A 750 -43.74 23.24 -18.97
N MET A 751 -44.01 22.26 -18.08
CA MET A 751 -43.21 21.03 -18.00
C MET A 751 -43.26 20.23 -19.29
N LYS A 752 -44.45 20.01 -19.88
CA LYS A 752 -44.59 19.35 -21.19
C LYS A 752 -43.87 20.09 -22.31
N SER A 753 -43.88 21.43 -22.30
CA SER A 753 -43.14 22.25 -23.28
C SER A 753 -41.62 22.10 -23.11
N ILE A 754 -41.11 22.09 -21.88
CA ILE A 754 -39.67 21.88 -21.59
C ILE A 754 -39.25 20.47 -22.01
N MET A 755 -40.06 19.45 -21.68
CA MET A 755 -39.80 18.06 -22.10
C MET A 755 -39.68 17.95 -23.61
N LYS A 756 -40.60 18.57 -24.36
CA LYS A 756 -40.55 18.60 -25.83
C LYS A 756 -39.31 19.32 -26.36
N LYS A 757 -38.90 20.45 -25.74
CA LYS A 757 -37.66 21.16 -26.11
C LYS A 757 -36.38 20.36 -25.82
N LYS A 758 -36.41 19.51 -24.79
CA LYS A 758 -35.28 18.67 -24.37
C LYS A 758 -35.34 17.24 -24.92
N ASN A 759 -36.21 16.96 -25.90
CA ASN A 759 -36.41 15.62 -26.48
C ASN A 759 -36.72 14.51 -25.45
N VAL A 760 -37.42 14.85 -24.37
CA VAL A 760 -37.91 13.85 -23.40
C VAL A 760 -39.24 13.30 -23.90
N SER A 761 -39.36 11.97 -24.00
CA SER A 761 -40.58 11.28 -24.44
C SER A 761 -41.80 11.70 -23.61
N SER A 762 -42.95 11.76 -24.27
CA SER A 762 -44.22 12.04 -23.59
C SER A 762 -44.63 10.86 -22.69
N LEU A 763 -45.50 11.10 -21.71
CA LEU A 763 -45.99 10.04 -20.83
C LEU A 763 -46.69 8.92 -21.63
N GLU A 764 -47.49 9.26 -22.64
CA GLU A 764 -48.14 8.28 -23.52
C GLU A 764 -47.13 7.42 -24.30
N GLU A 765 -46.04 8.03 -24.76
CA GLU A 765 -44.97 7.32 -25.45
C GLU A 765 -44.18 6.40 -24.50
N LEU A 766 -43.96 6.82 -23.25
CA LEU A 766 -43.32 5.98 -22.22
C LEU A 766 -44.21 4.81 -21.79
N MET A 767 -45.52 5.01 -21.73
CA MET A 767 -46.50 3.95 -21.47
C MET A 767 -46.49 2.91 -22.59
N ARG A 768 -46.50 3.36 -23.85
CA ARG A 768 -46.43 2.46 -25.00
C ARG A 768 -45.10 1.68 -25.04
N LYS A 769 -43.97 2.36 -24.83
CA LYS A 769 -42.65 1.71 -24.74
C LYS A 769 -42.59 0.68 -23.61
N ALA A 770 -43.22 0.96 -22.46
CA ALA A 770 -43.26 0.01 -21.37
C ALA A 770 -44.01 -1.27 -21.77
N GLN A 771 -45.17 -1.14 -22.43
CA GLN A 771 -45.91 -2.29 -22.95
C GLN A 771 -45.14 -3.05 -24.04
N GLU A 772 -44.51 -2.34 -24.98
CA GLU A 772 -43.67 -2.93 -26.04
C GLU A 772 -42.46 -3.68 -25.46
N ASN A 773 -41.90 -3.20 -24.35
CA ASN A 773 -40.78 -3.82 -23.63
C ASN A 773 -41.20 -4.92 -22.64
N GLY A 774 -42.47 -5.33 -22.64
CA GLY A 774 -42.95 -6.43 -21.79
C GLY A 774 -43.16 -6.08 -20.31
N VAL A 775 -43.29 -4.80 -19.96
CA VAL A 775 -43.66 -4.39 -18.60
C VAL A 775 -45.12 -4.78 -18.34
N LYS A 776 -45.35 -5.55 -17.27
CA LYS A 776 -46.67 -5.99 -16.84
C LYS A 776 -47.38 -4.84 -16.11
N ILE A 777 -48.37 -4.22 -16.76
CA ILE A 777 -49.16 -3.12 -16.18
C ILE A 777 -50.45 -3.71 -15.61
N VAL A 778 -50.62 -3.66 -14.29
CA VAL A 778 -51.73 -4.26 -13.56
C VAL A 778 -52.60 -3.18 -12.93
N ALA A 779 -53.90 -3.19 -13.19
CA ALA A 779 -54.90 -2.33 -12.56
C ALA A 779 -55.58 -3.07 -11.39
N CYS A 780 -55.62 -2.43 -10.21
CA CYS A 780 -56.24 -2.98 -9.01
C CYS A 780 -57.78 -3.02 -9.11
N THR A 781 -58.35 -4.22 -9.21
CA THR A 781 -59.81 -4.42 -9.36
C THR A 781 -60.62 -3.85 -8.20
N MET A 782 -60.17 -4.04 -6.95
CA MET A 782 -60.84 -3.48 -5.77
C MET A 782 -60.88 -1.94 -5.82
N SER A 783 -59.78 -1.30 -6.20
CA SER A 783 -59.74 0.17 -6.32
C SER A 783 -60.59 0.66 -7.49
N MET A 784 -60.66 -0.09 -8.59
CA MET A 784 -61.57 0.20 -9.69
C MET A 784 -63.03 0.16 -9.25
N ASP A 785 -63.44 -0.85 -8.49
CA ASP A 785 -64.79 -0.98 -7.95
C ASP A 785 -65.14 0.17 -7.00
N VAL A 786 -64.22 0.51 -6.07
CA VAL A 786 -64.39 1.63 -5.12
C VAL A 786 -64.51 2.97 -5.86
N MET A 787 -63.78 3.16 -6.96
CA MET A 787 -63.77 4.39 -7.73
C MET A 787 -64.81 4.42 -8.85
N GLY A 788 -65.61 3.37 -9.01
CA GLY A 788 -66.62 3.24 -10.07
C GLY A 788 -66.03 3.26 -11.48
N ILE A 789 -64.79 2.79 -11.66
CA ILE A 789 -64.11 2.69 -12.95
C ILE A 789 -64.38 1.30 -13.53
N LYS A 790 -64.89 1.23 -14.75
CA LYS A 790 -65.15 -0.06 -15.43
C LYS A 790 -64.02 -0.42 -16.39
N GLN A 791 -63.81 -1.70 -16.67
CA GLN A 791 -62.72 -2.18 -17.52
C GLN A 791 -62.77 -1.57 -18.93
N GLU A 792 -63.97 -1.30 -19.45
CA GLU A 792 -64.16 -0.69 -20.77
C GLU A 792 -63.59 0.73 -20.84
N GLU A 793 -63.43 1.43 -19.71
CA GLU A 793 -62.82 2.77 -19.63
C GLU A 793 -61.29 2.77 -19.63
N MET A 794 -60.64 1.60 -19.59
CA MET A 794 -59.18 1.50 -19.48
C MET A 794 -58.52 1.32 -20.85
N ILE A 795 -57.25 1.71 -20.96
CA ILE A 795 -56.42 1.49 -22.17
C ILE A 795 -56.20 0.00 -22.42
N ASP A 796 -55.94 -0.37 -23.67
CA ASP A 796 -55.73 -1.76 -24.05
C ASP A 796 -54.32 -2.25 -23.62
N GLY A 797 -54.17 -3.56 -23.42
CA GLY A 797 -52.87 -4.17 -23.04
C GLY A 797 -52.49 -4.03 -21.56
N ILE A 798 -53.47 -3.93 -20.65
CA ILE A 798 -53.27 -3.98 -19.20
C ILE A 798 -53.94 -5.22 -18.60
N GLU A 799 -53.44 -5.68 -17.46
CA GLU A 799 -54.02 -6.78 -16.69
C GLU A 799 -54.86 -6.26 -15.51
N TYR A 800 -55.78 -7.09 -15.03
CA TYR A 800 -56.66 -6.77 -13.91
C TYR A 800 -56.48 -7.77 -12.79
N ALA A 801 -55.97 -7.33 -11.65
CA ALA A 801 -55.72 -8.23 -10.53
C ALA A 801 -55.91 -7.55 -9.16
N GLY A 802 -56.05 -8.38 -8.13
CA GLY A 802 -56.09 -7.95 -6.73
C GLY A 802 -54.69 -7.88 -6.11
N VAL A 803 -54.64 -7.47 -4.84
CA VAL A 803 -53.39 -7.36 -4.07
C VAL A 803 -52.62 -8.69 -3.99
N GLY A 804 -53.29 -9.84 -3.99
CA GLY A 804 -52.63 -11.16 -3.90
C GLY A 804 -51.75 -11.50 -5.10
N THR A 805 -52.20 -11.19 -6.33
CA THR A 805 -51.39 -11.37 -7.55
C THR A 805 -50.19 -10.45 -7.55
N TYR A 806 -50.38 -9.21 -7.10
CA TYR A 806 -49.28 -8.27 -6.95
C TYR A 806 -48.27 -8.72 -5.88
N LEU A 807 -48.74 -9.25 -4.74
CA LEU A 807 -47.84 -9.79 -3.71
C LEU A 807 -47.08 -11.01 -4.21
N GLY A 808 -47.68 -11.85 -5.05
CA GLY A 808 -46.96 -12.94 -5.74
C GLY A 808 -45.85 -12.42 -6.64
N ASP A 809 -46.15 -11.44 -7.52
CA ASP A 809 -45.14 -10.80 -8.36
C ASP A 809 -44.07 -10.06 -7.51
N ALA A 810 -44.44 -9.57 -6.32
CA ALA A 810 -43.53 -8.90 -5.38
C ALA A 810 -42.66 -9.87 -4.58
N GLU A 811 -43.16 -11.06 -4.24
CA GLU A 811 -42.37 -12.13 -3.66
C GLU A 811 -41.31 -12.57 -4.66
N GLU A 812 -41.66 -12.69 -5.94
CA GLU A 812 -40.77 -13.02 -7.06
C GLU A 812 -39.86 -11.84 -7.53
N SER A 813 -39.93 -10.69 -6.85
CA SER A 813 -39.14 -9.50 -7.13
C SER A 813 -38.23 -9.11 -5.97
N ASN A 814 -36.95 -8.80 -6.21
CA ASN A 814 -36.04 -8.32 -5.16
C ASN A 814 -36.10 -6.81 -4.89
N VAL A 815 -36.94 -6.04 -5.60
CA VAL A 815 -37.18 -4.62 -5.31
C VAL A 815 -38.66 -4.30 -5.46
N ASN A 816 -39.18 -3.56 -4.47
CA ASN A 816 -40.52 -3.02 -4.47
C ASN A 816 -40.49 -1.50 -4.20
N LEU A 817 -41.06 -0.71 -5.11
CA LEU A 817 -41.16 0.75 -5.00
C LEU A 817 -42.61 1.21 -4.86
N PHE A 818 -42.88 2.14 -3.93
CA PHE A 818 -44.19 2.75 -3.76
C PHE A 818 -44.13 4.23 -4.16
N ILE A 819 -44.89 4.63 -5.20
CA ILE A 819 -44.81 5.95 -5.85
C ILE A 819 -46.17 6.66 -5.90
#